data_AF-A0AAV6WUG9-F1
#
_entry.id   AF-A0AAV6WUG9-F1
#
_cell.length_a   1.000
_cell.length_b   1.000
_cell.length_c   1.000
_cell.angle_alpha   90.00
_cell.angle_beta   90.00
_cell.angle_gamma   90.00
#
_symmetry.space_group_name_H-M   'P 1'
#
loop_
_entity.id
_entity.type
_entity.pdbx_description
1 polymer ?
#
loop_
_entity_poly.entity_id
_entity_poly.type
_entity_poly.pdbx_seq_one_letter_code
_entity_poly.pdbx_strand_id
1 'polypeptide(L)'
;MYADDLLIFGRASLDNATTILSCIEKYEEWSGQITNKDKSTIHFSKNINRRARHEICNLIHFRECNHNQKHLGLPFCKPATKIADYNELLDRVGRKLSGWKTKCLAQVGRNVLVKGVAQSIPIYFLSLYKIPKAVCDRLDRQMRNFWWGDRDDKRHIRLTSWNLICSPKEFGSLGLRRTHDMNCALVNKLAWKICSEDQSLWTTLLKSKYLCGGNFLDQNIVHYNASKIWRSILGSKDSIAKGFCFTVAPNSHIRTWLDPWIPSLPGFSPSPEHLSNYEAMQSSSVEFFMDRESITWDVQKINRFFSPLVANEIMKIRIPTCLEPRRALWIPSTSGKFTVSSSYFEDQHQRFLETKKEEPGFWKRLWKAKIHDRFKMFLWRVALDILPTGTKLHRFIRNITPRCVLCGGEISESANHLFLSCQFSRAVWWRSKWGLRLNQFSNGTLIHWINFILDKENPIHSSEEMHTEFLNFAVIIMDLTWRTRNDIIHGKPSDSVESVVRKAETINIDHSSIQIARLRLNPRPADDPRWIPPMNTNFSVSVDATFQNDSMCSGIFVKNHEDSVVFCVASFGFAWDACDAECRALLEASMWLKRCNISEACFFSDCLKAIEMEYENRYMQVQKPKYDCLLFDLDDTLYPLSTGLASSVLKNIQDYMIEKLGIEESKIPDLCNLLYKNYGTTMAGLRAIGYDFDYDEYHSFVHGRLPYENLKPDPVLRSILLSLPIRKLIFTNADRVHAIKALRRLGLEDCFEGIICFETLNPTHKSTASDDEDDIEFLGSTQSSTASNEIFDIIRYFSDPNIGSSGLPKTPIVCKPLEYAIEKALKIANINPHSTLFFEDSVRNIQSGKRVGLHTVLIGKSQRVKGADYAIESIHNLREAIPELWEAEKAAEVKYSGVAVETSVTA
;
A
#
# COMPACT_ATOMS: atom_id res chain seq x y z
N MET A 1 -2.20 -3.98 -27.20
CA MET A 1 -3.64 -3.87 -26.90
C MET A 1 -3.76 -3.55 -25.43
N TYR A 2 -4.56 -2.56 -25.07
CA TYR A 2 -4.92 -2.27 -23.69
C TYR A 2 -6.42 -2.03 -23.65
N ALA A 3 -7.17 -3.01 -23.11
CA ALA A 3 -8.63 -3.06 -23.28
C ALA A 3 -9.02 -2.90 -24.78
N ASP A 4 -9.83 -1.90 -25.12
CA ASP A 4 -10.28 -1.56 -26.47
C ASP A 4 -9.25 -0.72 -27.27
N ASP A 5 -8.24 -0.14 -26.63
CA ASP A 5 -7.19 0.64 -27.30
C ASP A 5 -6.16 -0.29 -27.99
N LEU A 6 -6.26 -0.40 -29.32
CA LEU A 6 -5.37 -1.21 -30.16
C LEU A 6 -4.40 -0.34 -30.98
N LEU A 7 -3.14 -0.77 -31.04
CA LEU A 7 -2.13 -0.24 -31.96
C LEU A 7 -1.75 -1.32 -32.97
N ILE A 8 -1.99 -1.04 -34.25
CA ILE A 8 -1.62 -1.92 -35.36
C ILE A 8 -0.48 -1.25 -36.13
N PHE A 9 0.60 -2.00 -36.37
CA PHE A 9 1.76 -1.52 -37.11
C PHE A 9 1.86 -2.27 -38.43
N GLY A 10 1.98 -1.52 -39.53
CA GLY A 10 2.10 -2.09 -40.86
C GLY A 10 2.86 -1.16 -41.80
N ARG A 11 3.34 -1.71 -42.92
CA ARG A 11 3.88 -0.92 -44.02
C ARG A 11 2.74 -0.09 -44.62
N ALA A 12 2.98 1.20 -44.87
CA ALA A 12 2.00 2.09 -45.48
C ALA A 12 1.83 1.77 -46.98
N SER A 13 1.04 0.74 -47.28
CA SER A 13 0.59 0.38 -48.62
C SER A 13 -0.90 0.08 -48.61
N LEU A 14 -1.54 0.21 -49.78
CA LEU A 14 -2.96 -0.11 -49.98
C LEU A 14 -3.25 -1.57 -49.61
N ASP A 15 -2.43 -2.52 -50.06
CA ASP A 15 -2.63 -3.95 -49.75
C ASP A 15 -2.66 -4.25 -48.25
N ASN A 16 -1.76 -3.62 -47.49
CA ASN A 16 -1.70 -3.80 -46.04
C ASN A 16 -2.90 -3.14 -45.36
N ALA A 17 -3.30 -1.95 -45.83
CA ALA A 17 -4.48 -1.26 -45.36
C ALA A 17 -5.76 -2.08 -45.61
N THR A 18 -5.93 -2.67 -46.79
CA THR A 18 -7.04 -3.57 -47.13
C THR A 18 -7.04 -4.81 -46.23
N THR A 19 -5.87 -5.41 -46.00
CA THR A 19 -5.75 -6.59 -45.13
C THR A 19 -6.13 -6.25 -43.68
N ILE A 20 -5.65 -5.12 -43.16
CA ILE A 20 -6.00 -4.66 -41.80
C ILE A 20 -7.50 -4.40 -41.71
N LEU A 21 -8.10 -3.72 -42.70
CA LEU A 21 -9.54 -3.44 -42.72
C LEU A 21 -10.35 -4.75 -42.72
N SER A 22 -10.00 -5.72 -43.57
CA SER A 22 -10.66 -7.02 -43.60
C SER A 22 -10.57 -7.76 -42.26
N CYS A 23 -9.42 -7.71 -41.59
CA CYS A 23 -9.26 -8.30 -40.26
C CYS A 23 -10.16 -7.61 -39.22
N ILE A 24 -10.30 -6.29 -39.29
CA ILE A 24 -11.19 -5.52 -38.40
C ILE A 24 -12.64 -5.90 -38.69
N GLU A 25 -13.09 -5.86 -39.94
CA GLU A 25 -14.48 -6.20 -40.33
C GLU A 25 -14.86 -7.62 -39.91
N LYS A 26 -13.94 -8.58 -40.10
CA LYS A 26 -14.14 -9.97 -39.68
C LYS A 26 -14.21 -10.12 -38.16
N TYR A 27 -13.43 -9.33 -37.43
CA TYR A 27 -13.53 -9.27 -35.98
C TYR A 27 -14.85 -8.64 -35.51
N GLU A 28 -15.30 -7.56 -36.15
CA GLU A 28 -16.58 -6.92 -35.86
C GLU A 28 -17.75 -7.90 -36.07
N GLU A 29 -17.72 -8.65 -37.19
CA GLU A 29 -18.69 -9.70 -37.51
C GLU A 29 -18.73 -10.80 -36.43
N TRP A 30 -17.58 -11.30 -36.00
CA TRP A 30 -17.50 -12.42 -35.05
C TRP A 30 -17.81 -12.00 -33.60
N SER A 31 -17.38 -10.82 -33.20
CA SER A 31 -17.49 -10.34 -31.81
C SER A 31 -18.78 -9.57 -31.53
N GLY A 32 -19.44 -9.05 -32.58
CA GLY A 32 -20.54 -8.09 -32.44
C GLY A 32 -20.10 -6.71 -31.96
N GLN A 33 -18.80 -6.46 -31.80
CA GLN A 33 -18.25 -5.15 -31.43
C GLN A 33 -18.01 -4.31 -32.69
N ILE A 34 -18.03 -2.97 -32.55
CA ILE A 34 -17.86 -2.04 -33.68
C ILE A 34 -16.74 -1.06 -33.37
N THR A 35 -15.88 -0.81 -34.36
CA THR A 35 -14.80 0.16 -34.26
C THR A 35 -15.34 1.58 -34.24
N ASN A 36 -14.93 2.35 -33.22
CA ASN A 36 -15.26 3.76 -33.14
C ASN A 36 -14.38 4.57 -34.12
N LYS A 37 -14.90 4.84 -35.32
CA LYS A 37 -14.19 5.58 -36.39
C LYS A 37 -13.81 7.02 -36.01
N ASP A 38 -14.48 7.62 -35.02
CA ASP A 38 -14.14 8.97 -34.53
C ASP A 38 -12.94 8.97 -33.58
N LYS A 39 -12.73 7.88 -32.84
CA LYS A 39 -11.57 7.70 -31.96
C LYS A 39 -10.37 7.08 -32.71
N SER A 40 -10.62 6.25 -33.71
CA SER A 40 -9.59 5.56 -34.50
C SER A 40 -8.91 6.49 -35.49
N THR A 41 -7.57 6.48 -35.49
CA THR A 41 -6.78 7.30 -36.42
C THR A 41 -5.54 6.58 -36.94
N ILE A 42 -5.01 7.08 -38.05
CA ILE A 42 -3.82 6.54 -38.71
C ILE A 42 -2.67 7.52 -38.57
N HIS A 43 -1.53 7.03 -38.08
CA HIS A 43 -0.29 7.79 -38.08
C HIS A 43 0.64 7.31 -39.19
N PHE A 44 1.02 8.23 -40.08
CA PHE A 44 1.97 7.92 -41.16
C PHE A 44 3.38 8.45 -40.84
N SER A 45 4.38 7.71 -41.32
CA SER A 45 5.77 8.18 -41.28
C SER A 45 5.95 9.43 -42.15
N LYS A 46 6.97 10.24 -41.84
CA LYS A 46 7.27 11.48 -42.58
C LYS A 46 7.57 11.25 -44.06
N ASN A 47 7.94 10.03 -44.44
CA ASN A 47 8.40 9.69 -45.78
C ASN A 47 7.26 9.26 -46.72
N ILE A 48 6.02 9.19 -46.24
CA ILE A 48 4.87 8.84 -47.07
C ILE A 48 4.30 10.09 -47.74
N ASN A 49 4.17 10.04 -49.07
CA ASN A 49 3.61 11.12 -49.86
C ASN A 49 2.12 11.36 -49.54
N ARG A 50 1.64 12.59 -49.78
CA ARG A 50 0.28 13.02 -49.40
C ARG A 50 -0.82 12.23 -50.11
N ARG A 51 -0.57 11.81 -51.36
CA ARG A 51 -1.53 11.03 -52.17
C ARG A 51 -1.79 9.66 -51.54
N ALA A 52 -0.74 8.90 -51.23
CA ALA A 52 -0.85 7.59 -50.60
C ALA A 52 -1.50 7.66 -49.21
N ARG A 53 -1.21 8.70 -48.41
CA ARG A 53 -1.89 8.93 -47.13
C ARG A 53 -3.40 9.09 -47.30
N HIS A 54 -3.81 9.91 -48.28
CA HIS A 54 -5.21 10.17 -48.56
C HIS A 54 -5.92 8.91 -49.07
N GLU A 55 -5.31 8.16 -49.99
CA GLU A 55 -5.85 6.90 -50.50
C GLU A 55 -6.05 5.87 -49.35
N ILE A 56 -5.09 5.72 -48.45
CA ILE A 56 -5.19 4.80 -47.29
C ILE A 56 -6.27 5.27 -46.30
N CYS A 57 -6.33 6.56 -45.96
CA CYS A 57 -7.37 7.08 -45.06
C CYS A 57 -8.78 6.91 -45.65
N ASN A 58 -8.94 7.12 -46.96
CA ASN A 58 -10.22 6.95 -47.63
C ASN A 58 -10.65 5.49 -47.66
N LEU A 59 -9.71 4.56 -47.83
CA LEU A 59 -9.98 3.12 -47.81
C LEU A 59 -10.45 2.63 -46.44
N ILE A 60 -9.73 2.96 -45.37
CA ILE A 60 -10.03 2.47 -44.01
C ILE A 60 -11.12 3.33 -43.33
N HIS A 61 -11.43 4.50 -43.88
CA HIS A 61 -12.33 5.51 -43.28
C HIS A 61 -11.90 5.99 -41.89
N PHE A 62 -10.60 5.97 -41.60
CA PHE A 62 -10.03 6.55 -40.38
C PHE A 62 -9.37 7.90 -40.70
N ARG A 63 -9.44 8.82 -39.74
CA ARG A 63 -8.82 10.14 -39.90
C ARG A 63 -7.30 10.02 -39.70
N GLU A 64 -6.55 10.90 -40.37
CA GLU A 64 -5.13 11.04 -40.06
C GLU A 64 -4.96 11.59 -38.64
N CYS A 65 -4.08 10.96 -37.87
CA CYS A 65 -3.81 11.29 -36.48
C CYS A 65 -3.32 12.74 -36.34
N ASN A 66 -3.99 13.50 -35.47
CA ASN A 66 -3.63 14.89 -35.21
C ASN A 66 -2.48 14.99 -34.17
N HIS A 67 -1.86 16.16 -34.10
CA HIS A 67 -0.71 16.40 -33.21
C HIS A 67 -1.03 16.38 -31.70
N ASN A 68 -2.30 16.30 -31.31
CA ASN A 68 -2.76 16.34 -29.92
C ASN A 68 -3.32 14.99 -29.44
N GLN A 69 -3.27 13.97 -30.30
CA GLN A 69 -3.86 12.68 -29.98
C GLN A 69 -3.04 11.95 -28.92
N LYS A 70 -3.77 11.34 -27.99
CA LYS A 70 -3.19 10.66 -26.83
C LYS A 70 -3.45 9.17 -26.91
N HIS A 71 -2.50 8.40 -26.41
CA HIS A 71 -2.65 6.99 -26.14
C HIS A 71 -2.26 6.75 -24.68
N LEU A 72 -3.14 6.13 -23.89
CA LEU A 72 -2.97 5.92 -22.45
C LEU A 72 -2.59 7.20 -21.68
N GLY A 73 -3.16 8.33 -22.08
CA GLY A 73 -2.91 9.63 -21.45
C GLY A 73 -1.60 10.32 -21.83
N LEU A 74 -0.80 9.75 -22.74
CA LEU A 74 0.44 10.34 -23.28
C LEU A 74 0.26 10.82 -24.71
N PRO A 75 0.94 11.90 -25.14
CA PRO A 75 1.00 12.28 -26.54
C PRO A 75 1.57 11.14 -27.41
N PHE A 76 0.80 10.67 -28.39
CA PHE A 76 1.16 9.51 -29.21
C PHE A 76 2.22 9.83 -30.27
N CYS A 77 2.13 11.01 -30.91
CA CYS A 77 2.92 11.34 -32.12
C CYS A 77 3.97 12.44 -31.93
N LYS A 78 4.19 12.93 -30.71
CA LYS A 78 5.24 13.92 -30.42
C LYS A 78 6.27 13.33 -29.49
N PRO A 79 7.58 13.34 -29.86
CA PRO A 79 8.60 13.21 -28.85
C PRO A 79 8.48 14.43 -27.92
N ALA A 80 8.07 14.20 -26.68
CA ALA A 80 7.90 15.24 -25.65
C ALA A 80 9.25 15.90 -25.36
N THR A 81 9.52 17.01 -26.04
CA THR A 81 10.89 17.55 -26.15
C THR A 81 10.93 19.03 -25.92
N LYS A 82 9.80 19.71 -26.07
CA LYS A 82 9.62 21.10 -25.68
C LYS A 82 8.92 21.12 -24.32
N ILE A 83 9.23 22.15 -23.53
CA ILE A 83 8.54 22.42 -22.27
C ILE A 83 7.01 22.49 -22.47
N ALA A 84 6.57 23.02 -23.61
CA ALA A 84 5.16 23.15 -23.96
C ALA A 84 4.42 21.80 -24.04
N ASP A 85 5.11 20.71 -24.41
CA ASP A 85 4.50 19.37 -24.50
C ASP A 85 4.06 18.84 -23.13
N TYR A 86 4.56 19.43 -22.04
CA TYR A 86 4.24 19.07 -20.65
C TYR A 86 3.28 20.04 -19.97
N ASN A 87 2.75 21.04 -20.68
CA ASN A 87 1.83 22.02 -20.08
C ASN A 87 0.58 21.33 -19.53
N GLU A 88 0.01 20.34 -20.23
CA GLU A 88 -1.13 19.61 -19.70
C GLU A 88 -0.82 18.87 -18.40
N LEU A 89 0.36 18.27 -18.28
CA LEU A 89 0.80 17.60 -17.04
C LEU A 89 0.88 18.62 -15.90
N LEU A 90 1.48 19.78 -16.16
CA LEU A 90 1.59 20.89 -15.22
C LEU A 90 0.22 21.44 -14.83
N ASP A 91 -0.71 21.54 -15.76
CA ASP A 91 -2.07 22.00 -15.52
C ASP A 91 -2.88 20.96 -14.75
N ARG A 92 -2.63 19.67 -14.96
CA ARG A 92 -3.28 18.58 -14.21
C ARG A 92 -2.86 18.60 -12.74
N VAL A 93 -1.56 18.72 -12.47
CA VAL A 93 -1.04 18.89 -11.11
C VAL A 93 -1.54 20.21 -10.51
N GLY A 94 -1.44 21.31 -11.25
CA GLY A 94 -1.92 22.63 -10.83
C GLY A 94 -3.40 22.66 -10.46
N ARG A 95 -4.28 22.07 -11.29
CA ARG A 95 -5.74 21.97 -11.01
C ARG A 95 -6.05 21.15 -9.76
N LYS A 96 -5.32 20.06 -9.52
CA LYS A 96 -5.49 19.27 -8.29
C LYS A 96 -5.06 20.05 -7.05
N LEU A 97 -3.92 20.74 -7.12
CA LEU A 97 -3.42 21.56 -6.01
C LEU A 97 -4.32 22.78 -5.70
N SER A 98 -4.80 23.48 -6.73
CA SER A 98 -5.70 24.64 -6.58
C SER A 98 -7.12 24.25 -6.15
N GLY A 99 -7.60 23.07 -6.56
CA GLY A 99 -8.89 22.53 -6.11
C GLY A 99 -8.97 22.29 -4.61
N TRP A 100 -7.84 22.16 -3.91
CA TRP A 100 -7.81 22.01 -2.46
C TRP A 100 -7.75 23.35 -1.75
N LYS A 101 -8.73 23.59 -0.86
CA LYS A 101 -8.77 24.77 0.01
C LYS A 101 -7.61 24.74 1.01
N THR A 102 -6.47 25.34 0.64
CA THR A 102 -5.25 25.39 1.47
C THR A 102 -5.52 25.92 2.88
N LYS A 103 -6.44 26.87 3.07
CA LYS A 103 -6.82 27.42 4.39
C LYS A 103 -7.49 26.43 5.34
N CYS A 104 -8.14 25.39 4.82
CA CYS A 104 -8.84 24.39 5.65
C CYS A 104 -7.93 23.21 6.02
N LEU A 105 -6.68 23.21 5.55
CA LEU A 105 -5.77 22.07 5.69
C LEU A 105 -4.57 22.44 6.55
N ALA A 106 -4.39 21.69 7.65
CA ALA A 106 -3.15 21.70 8.40
C ALA A 106 -1.96 21.29 7.53
N GLN A 107 -0.77 21.76 7.87
CA GLN A 107 0.46 21.49 7.10
C GLN A 107 0.78 19.99 6.97
N VAL A 108 0.39 19.19 7.96
CA VAL A 108 0.44 17.72 7.89
C VAL A 108 -0.46 17.17 6.78
N GLY A 109 -1.70 17.64 6.69
CA GLY A 109 -2.62 17.24 5.62
C GLY A 109 -2.12 17.65 4.24
N ARG A 110 -1.52 18.85 4.11
CA ARG A 110 -0.87 19.27 2.85
C ARG A 110 0.30 18.36 2.47
N ASN A 111 1.12 17.95 3.44
CA ASN A 111 2.21 17.02 3.21
C ASN A 111 1.70 15.66 2.68
N VAL A 112 0.60 15.16 3.25
CA VAL A 112 -0.06 13.92 2.79
C VAL A 112 -0.56 14.06 1.36
N LEU A 113 -1.24 15.17 1.03
CA LEU A 113 -1.76 15.41 -0.33
C LEU A 113 -0.65 15.57 -1.37
N VAL A 114 0.43 16.28 -1.04
CA VAL A 114 1.59 16.39 -1.94
C VAL A 114 2.18 15.01 -2.20
N LYS A 115 2.43 14.24 -1.14
CA LYS A 115 3.08 12.93 -1.24
C LYS A 115 2.21 11.88 -1.92
N GLY A 116 0.93 11.79 -1.57
CA GLY A 116 0.01 10.74 -2.05
C GLY A 116 -0.62 11.05 -3.41
N VAL A 117 -0.80 12.33 -3.74
CA VAL A 117 -1.56 12.73 -4.94
C VAL A 117 -0.72 13.58 -5.90
N ALA A 118 -0.15 14.70 -5.45
CA ALA A 118 0.55 15.60 -6.38
C ALA A 118 1.81 14.94 -7.00
N GLN A 119 2.55 14.18 -6.19
CA GLN A 119 3.75 13.46 -6.63
C GLN A 119 3.43 12.18 -7.41
N SER A 120 2.22 11.61 -7.30
CA SER A 120 1.83 10.40 -8.02
C SER A 120 1.35 10.66 -9.45
N ILE A 121 0.67 11.79 -9.68
CA ILE A 121 0.19 12.21 -11.01
C ILE A 121 1.28 12.16 -12.10
N PRO A 122 2.50 12.71 -11.90
CA PRO A 122 3.54 12.68 -12.93
C PRO A 122 4.27 11.34 -13.06
N ILE A 123 4.12 10.39 -12.13
CA ILE A 123 4.96 9.16 -12.08
C ILE A 123 4.94 8.41 -13.41
N TYR A 124 3.77 8.29 -14.05
CA TYR A 124 3.66 7.60 -15.34
C TYR A 124 4.57 8.24 -16.41
N PHE A 125 4.56 9.57 -16.53
CA PHE A 125 5.44 10.29 -17.46
C PHE A 125 6.91 10.17 -17.06
N LEU A 126 7.21 10.30 -15.76
CA LEU A 126 8.58 10.19 -15.22
C LEU A 126 9.15 8.77 -15.40
N SER A 127 8.30 7.75 -15.54
CA SER A 127 8.73 6.36 -15.73
C SER A 127 9.11 6.02 -17.16
N LEU A 128 8.71 6.84 -18.13
CA LEU A 128 8.89 6.56 -19.56
C LEU A 128 9.91 7.47 -20.23
N TYR A 129 10.01 8.72 -19.77
CA TYR A 129 10.86 9.73 -20.39
C TYR A 129 11.72 10.44 -19.35
N LYS A 130 12.96 10.76 -19.72
CA LYS A 130 13.71 11.79 -19.02
C LYS A 130 13.11 13.15 -19.36
N ILE A 131 12.37 13.73 -18.41
CA ILE A 131 11.69 15.00 -18.58
C ILE A 131 12.71 16.14 -18.42
N PRO A 132 12.61 17.24 -19.21
CA PRO A 132 13.48 18.39 -19.04
C PRO A 132 13.45 18.95 -17.60
N LYS A 133 14.63 19.23 -17.03
CA LYS A 133 14.76 19.74 -15.65
C LYS A 133 13.88 20.95 -15.36
N ALA A 134 13.73 21.87 -16.32
CA ALA A 134 12.86 23.03 -16.19
C ALA A 134 11.37 22.68 -15.92
N VAL A 135 10.87 21.56 -16.47
CA VAL A 135 9.51 21.08 -16.20
C VAL A 135 9.42 20.49 -14.80
N CYS A 136 10.42 19.69 -14.39
CA CYS A 136 10.54 19.17 -13.03
C CYS A 136 10.56 20.31 -11.99
N ASP A 137 11.31 21.38 -12.27
CA ASP A 137 11.37 22.57 -11.41
C ASP A 137 10.04 23.32 -11.34
N ARG A 138 9.25 23.33 -12.42
CA ARG A 138 7.89 23.89 -12.43
C ARG A 138 6.92 23.04 -11.58
N LEU A 139 7.00 21.71 -11.66
CA LEU A 139 6.23 20.80 -10.81
C LEU A 139 6.59 20.98 -9.32
N ASP A 140 7.88 20.97 -8.99
CA ASP A 140 8.38 21.22 -7.63
C ASP A 140 7.99 22.61 -7.12
N ARG A 141 7.90 23.62 -7.99
CA ARG A 141 7.43 24.96 -7.63
C ARG A 141 5.94 24.95 -7.26
N GLN A 142 5.09 24.28 -8.04
CA GLN A 142 3.65 24.16 -7.73
C GLN A 142 3.45 23.46 -6.39
N MET A 143 4.10 22.31 -6.18
CA MET A 143 4.02 21.55 -4.91
C MET A 143 4.53 22.36 -3.72
N ARG A 144 5.66 23.07 -3.88
CA ARG A 144 6.22 23.95 -2.84
C ARG A 144 5.30 25.13 -2.51
N ASN A 145 4.72 25.75 -3.52
CA ASN A 145 3.78 26.86 -3.31
C ASN A 145 2.53 26.41 -2.58
N PHE A 146 1.98 25.25 -2.95
CA PHE A 146 0.85 24.64 -2.24
C PHE A 146 1.21 24.31 -0.78
N TRP A 147 2.39 23.73 -0.54
CA TRP A 147 2.82 23.34 0.80
C TRP A 147 2.97 24.56 1.72
N TRP A 148 3.64 25.63 1.27
CA TRP A 148 3.86 26.85 2.05
C TRP A 148 2.67 27.82 2.07
N GLY A 149 1.84 27.85 1.03
CA GLY A 149 0.92 28.97 0.76
C GLY A 149 -0.51 28.80 1.26
N ASP A 150 -1.22 29.91 1.45
CA ASP A 150 -2.62 29.94 1.93
C ASP A 150 -3.64 30.49 0.90
N ARG A 151 -3.15 31.05 -0.23
CA ARG A 151 -3.90 31.61 -1.37
C ARG A 151 -3.06 31.52 -2.64
N ASP A 152 -3.71 31.42 -3.80
CA ASP A 152 -3.06 31.19 -5.09
C ASP A 152 -2.23 32.40 -5.61
N ASP A 153 -2.48 33.62 -5.12
CA ASP A 153 -1.98 34.87 -5.77
C ASP A 153 -0.94 35.70 -5.00
N LYS A 154 -0.33 35.21 -3.91
CA LYS A 154 0.70 35.97 -3.17
C LYS A 154 2.03 35.23 -3.05
N ARG A 155 3.14 36.00 -3.03
CA ARG A 155 4.47 35.47 -2.69
C ARG A 155 4.46 34.97 -1.25
N HIS A 156 4.71 33.69 -1.07
CA HIS A 156 4.76 33.03 0.25
C HIS A 156 6.15 33.10 0.86
N ILE A 157 6.24 33.41 2.16
CA ILE A 157 7.50 33.36 2.91
C ILE A 157 7.91 31.89 3.06
N ARG A 158 9.14 31.58 2.64
CA ARG A 158 9.72 30.24 2.71
C ARG A 158 10.81 30.24 3.77
N LEU A 159 10.54 29.61 4.90
CA LEU A 159 11.45 29.61 6.05
C LEU A 159 12.52 28.51 5.98
N THR A 160 12.39 27.56 5.05
CA THR A 160 13.46 26.59 4.74
C THR A 160 13.50 26.23 3.26
N SER A 161 14.62 25.64 2.85
CA SER A 161 14.86 25.24 1.47
C SER A 161 14.01 24.02 1.08
N TRP A 162 13.61 23.96 -0.20
CA TRP A 162 12.92 22.78 -0.73
C TRP A 162 13.84 21.56 -0.75
N ASN A 163 15.15 21.76 -0.91
CA ASN A 163 16.13 20.68 -0.83
C ASN A 163 16.10 20.01 0.55
N LEU A 164 16.05 20.79 1.64
CA LEU A 164 15.92 20.23 2.99
C LEU A 164 14.60 19.48 3.11
N ILE A 165 13.46 20.05 2.70
CA ILE A 165 12.12 19.41 2.75
C ILE A 165 12.06 18.08 1.96
N CYS A 166 12.90 17.96 0.93
CA CYS A 166 12.99 16.76 0.09
C CYS A 166 14.13 15.79 0.48
N SER A 167 14.70 15.95 1.67
CA SER A 167 15.59 14.96 2.29
C SER A 167 14.77 13.90 3.07
N PRO A 168 15.39 12.77 3.47
CA PRO A 168 14.70 11.74 4.23
C PRO A 168 14.35 12.23 5.63
N LYS A 169 13.31 11.67 6.23
CA LYS A 169 12.85 12.08 7.58
C LYS A 169 13.93 11.96 8.64
N GLU A 170 14.81 10.97 8.51
CA GLU A 170 15.95 10.72 9.41
C GLU A 170 16.98 11.85 9.41
N PHE A 171 16.98 12.69 8.36
CA PHE A 171 17.82 13.88 8.23
C PHE A 171 17.07 15.16 8.61
N GLY A 172 15.96 15.05 9.35
CA GLY A 172 15.21 16.21 9.83
C GLY A 172 14.32 16.85 8.79
N SER A 173 13.72 16.02 7.95
CA SER A 173 12.90 16.47 6.82
C SER A 173 11.52 15.81 6.80
N LEU A 174 10.75 16.04 5.74
CA LEU A 174 9.40 15.52 5.53
C LEU A 174 9.37 14.29 4.61
N GLY A 175 10.47 14.00 3.90
CA GLY A 175 10.55 12.88 2.96
C GLY A 175 9.75 13.09 1.68
N LEU A 176 9.55 14.34 1.26
CA LEU A 176 9.05 14.63 -0.09
C LEU A 176 10.15 14.32 -1.11
N ARG A 177 9.80 14.00 -2.36
CA ARG A 177 10.78 13.72 -3.41
C ARG A 177 10.87 14.87 -4.41
N ARG A 178 12.08 15.27 -4.81
CA ARG A 178 12.25 16.21 -5.92
C ARG A 178 11.89 15.50 -7.21
N THR A 179 11.11 16.16 -8.07
CA THR A 179 10.59 15.54 -9.29
C THR A 179 11.71 15.05 -10.21
N HIS A 180 12.78 15.85 -10.35
CA HIS A 180 13.92 15.49 -11.20
C HIS A 180 14.64 14.23 -10.70
N ASP A 181 14.92 14.14 -9.39
CA ASP A 181 15.62 13.01 -8.79
C ASP A 181 14.79 11.73 -8.90
N MET A 182 13.48 11.83 -8.69
CA MET A 182 12.57 10.69 -8.88
C MET A 182 12.53 10.23 -10.34
N ASN A 183 12.58 11.17 -11.30
CA ASN A 183 12.69 10.84 -12.72
C ASN A 183 13.99 10.12 -13.04
N CYS A 184 15.13 10.54 -12.47
CA CYS A 184 16.39 9.78 -12.58
C CYS A 184 16.20 8.34 -12.11
N ALA A 185 15.73 8.13 -10.88
CA ALA A 185 15.59 6.81 -10.30
C ALA A 185 14.61 5.89 -11.09
N LEU A 186 13.54 6.47 -11.64
CA LEU A 186 12.61 5.74 -12.50
C LEU A 186 13.23 5.34 -13.85
N VAL A 187 14.02 6.21 -14.46
CA VAL A 187 14.78 5.88 -15.68
C VAL A 187 15.88 4.86 -15.39
N ASN A 188 16.51 4.92 -14.21
CA ASN A 188 17.46 3.91 -13.74
C ASN A 188 16.80 2.52 -13.71
N LYS A 189 15.52 2.39 -13.36
CA LYS A 189 14.81 1.09 -13.45
C LYS A 189 14.78 0.52 -14.87
N LEU A 190 14.64 1.38 -15.88
CA LEU A 190 14.70 0.95 -17.29
C LEU A 190 16.11 0.54 -17.67
N ALA A 191 17.13 1.30 -17.25
CA ALA A 191 18.54 0.95 -17.45
C ALA A 191 18.91 -0.37 -16.76
N TRP A 192 18.42 -0.58 -15.53
CA TRP A 192 18.58 -1.83 -14.79
C TRP A 192 18.05 -3.03 -15.59
N LYS A 193 16.85 -2.94 -16.17
CA LYS A 193 16.31 -4.00 -17.03
C LYS A 193 17.14 -4.24 -18.30
N ILE A 194 17.85 -3.23 -18.80
CA ILE A 194 18.75 -3.40 -19.95
C ILE A 194 20.07 -4.07 -19.53
N CYS A 195 20.65 -3.74 -18.38
CA CYS A 195 21.89 -4.38 -17.92
C CYS A 195 21.67 -5.74 -17.24
N SER A 196 20.47 -5.98 -16.69
CA SER A 196 20.08 -7.29 -16.17
C SER A 196 19.62 -8.22 -17.30
N GLU A 197 19.53 -9.52 -17.00
CA GLU A 197 19.08 -10.57 -17.93
C GLU A 197 17.55 -10.58 -18.15
N ASP A 198 16.91 -9.40 -18.15
CA ASP A 198 15.47 -9.27 -18.41
C ASP A 198 15.15 -9.59 -19.88
N GLN A 199 14.22 -10.52 -20.09
CA GLN A 199 13.82 -11.07 -21.39
C GLN A 199 12.56 -10.42 -21.98
N SER A 200 12.14 -9.26 -21.48
CA SER A 200 10.97 -8.59 -22.06
C SER A 200 11.24 -8.15 -23.50
N LEU A 201 10.22 -8.20 -24.35
CA LEU A 201 10.39 -7.92 -25.80
C LEU A 201 11.05 -6.56 -26.09
N TRP A 202 10.74 -5.54 -25.29
CA TRP A 202 11.32 -4.20 -25.49
C TRP A 202 12.79 -4.14 -25.08
N THR A 203 13.24 -4.87 -24.05
CA THR A 203 14.67 -4.93 -23.68
C THR A 203 15.44 -5.65 -24.77
N THR A 204 14.94 -6.79 -25.24
CA THR A 204 15.54 -7.56 -26.34
C THR A 204 15.66 -6.72 -27.62
N LEU A 205 14.60 -5.98 -27.98
CA LEU A 205 14.61 -5.07 -29.14
C LEU A 205 15.63 -3.94 -29.01
N LEU A 206 15.74 -3.31 -27.83
CA LEU A 206 16.69 -2.22 -27.63
C LEU A 206 18.13 -2.72 -27.57
N LYS A 207 18.37 -3.87 -26.92
CA LYS A 207 19.67 -4.54 -26.88
C LYS A 207 20.14 -4.89 -28.30
N SER A 208 19.29 -5.55 -29.09
CA SER A 208 19.65 -5.93 -30.47
C SER A 208 19.89 -4.72 -31.38
N LYS A 209 19.09 -3.66 -31.23
CA LYS A 209 19.21 -2.45 -32.04
C LYS A 209 20.41 -1.58 -31.70
N TYR A 210 20.75 -1.44 -30.42
CA TYR A 210 21.71 -0.43 -29.96
C TYR A 210 22.98 -0.98 -29.33
N LEU A 211 22.94 -2.17 -28.73
CA LEU A 211 24.12 -2.80 -28.13
C LEU A 211 24.79 -3.80 -29.09
N CYS A 212 24.05 -4.37 -30.05
CA CYS A 212 24.59 -5.30 -31.05
C CYS A 212 25.44 -6.44 -30.47
N GLY A 213 25.08 -6.95 -29.29
CA GLY A 213 25.83 -7.99 -28.56
C GLY A 213 26.84 -7.48 -27.52
N GLY A 214 27.05 -6.16 -27.40
CA GLY A 214 27.88 -5.54 -26.37
C GLY A 214 27.20 -5.42 -25.00
N ASN A 215 28.01 -5.13 -23.96
CA ASN A 215 27.53 -4.85 -22.61
C ASN A 215 27.06 -3.39 -22.48
N PHE A 216 25.96 -3.17 -21.76
CA PHE A 216 25.42 -1.84 -21.51
C PHE A 216 26.40 -0.92 -20.77
N LEU A 217 27.17 -1.45 -19.81
CA LEU A 217 28.12 -0.64 -19.03
C LEU A 217 29.34 -0.20 -19.85
N ASP A 218 29.72 -0.98 -20.86
CA ASP A 218 30.83 -0.67 -21.77
C ASP A 218 30.43 0.34 -22.85
N GLN A 219 29.13 0.59 -23.03
CA GLN A 219 28.64 1.42 -24.11
C GLN A 219 29.03 2.90 -23.88
N ASN A 220 29.95 3.40 -24.69
CA ASN A 220 30.38 4.81 -24.69
C ASN A 220 29.88 5.58 -25.92
N ILE A 221 29.33 4.90 -26.93
CA ILE A 221 28.90 5.52 -28.19
C ILE A 221 27.39 5.75 -28.17
N VAL A 222 27.00 7.01 -28.31
CA VAL A 222 25.61 7.39 -28.58
C VAL A 222 25.39 7.37 -30.09
N HIS A 223 24.60 6.42 -30.60
CA HIS A 223 24.20 6.41 -32.01
C HIS A 223 23.58 7.76 -32.41
N TYR A 224 24.03 8.37 -33.50
CA TYR A 224 23.52 9.67 -33.97
C TYR A 224 21.98 9.66 -34.13
N ASN A 225 21.44 8.56 -34.66
CA ASN A 225 19.99 8.33 -34.83
C ASN A 225 19.33 7.59 -33.65
N ALA A 226 19.94 7.58 -32.46
CA ALA A 226 19.35 6.97 -31.27
C ALA A 226 17.99 7.58 -30.93
N SER A 227 17.08 6.74 -30.43
CA SER A 227 15.82 7.22 -29.86
C SER A 227 16.09 8.03 -28.59
N LYS A 228 15.20 8.95 -28.24
CA LYS A 228 15.34 9.74 -27.00
C LYS A 228 15.21 8.89 -25.74
N ILE A 229 14.40 7.83 -25.81
CA ILE A 229 14.28 6.82 -24.76
C ILE A 229 15.65 6.15 -24.56
N TRP A 230 16.29 5.68 -25.64
CA TRP A 230 17.62 5.07 -25.54
C TRP A 230 18.66 6.02 -24.96
N ARG A 231 18.72 7.27 -25.43
CA ARG A 231 19.62 8.29 -24.86
C ARG A 231 19.37 8.53 -23.37
N SER A 232 18.11 8.48 -22.95
CA SER A 232 17.73 8.64 -21.54
C SER A 232 18.21 7.46 -20.68
N ILE A 233 18.00 6.23 -21.17
CA ILE A 233 18.46 5.00 -20.51
C ILE A 233 19.99 4.98 -20.44
N LEU A 234 20.68 5.24 -21.57
CA LEU A 234 22.14 5.27 -21.61
C LEU A 234 22.72 6.37 -20.70
N GLY A 235 22.03 7.51 -20.56
CA GLY A 235 22.41 8.56 -19.61
C GLY A 235 22.29 8.16 -18.13
N SER A 236 21.65 7.04 -17.81
CA SER A 236 21.58 6.46 -16.46
C SER A 236 22.71 5.47 -16.16
N LYS A 237 23.65 5.26 -17.10
CA LYS A 237 24.74 4.30 -16.96
C LYS A 237 25.57 4.51 -15.69
N ASP A 238 26.03 5.73 -15.44
CA ASP A 238 26.87 6.05 -14.28
C ASP A 238 26.12 5.84 -12.96
N SER A 239 24.82 6.13 -12.93
CA SER A 239 23.97 5.86 -11.75
C SER A 239 23.81 4.37 -11.48
N ILE A 240 23.70 3.54 -12.52
CA ILE A 240 23.63 2.08 -12.37
C ILE A 240 24.98 1.51 -11.94
N ALA A 241 26.08 2.00 -12.50
CA ALA A 241 27.43 1.53 -12.18
C ALA A 241 27.79 1.68 -10.68
N LYS A 242 27.19 2.64 -9.96
CA LYS A 242 27.38 2.81 -8.51
C LYS A 242 26.91 1.65 -7.65
N GLY A 243 26.02 0.80 -8.17
CA GLY A 243 25.43 -0.29 -7.39
C GLY A 243 25.29 -1.62 -8.11
N PHE A 244 25.63 -1.69 -9.41
CA PHE A 244 25.50 -2.91 -10.20
C PHE A 244 26.72 -3.82 -10.03
N CYS A 245 26.47 -5.08 -9.69
CA CYS A 245 27.48 -6.13 -9.56
C CYS A 245 26.91 -7.46 -10.03
N PHE A 246 27.72 -8.40 -10.51
CA PHE A 246 27.30 -9.75 -10.87
C PHE A 246 27.52 -10.74 -9.71
N THR A 247 26.61 -11.69 -9.56
CA THR A 247 26.89 -12.90 -8.76
C THR A 247 27.92 -13.74 -9.48
N VAL A 248 28.95 -14.18 -8.76
CA VAL A 248 29.87 -15.21 -9.25
C VAL A 248 29.15 -16.55 -9.26
N ALA A 249 29.12 -17.22 -10.41
CA ALA A 249 28.58 -18.58 -10.55
C ALA A 249 29.40 -19.39 -11.58
N PRO A 250 29.36 -20.73 -11.54
CA PRO A 250 29.94 -21.55 -12.61
C PRO A 250 29.31 -21.22 -13.97
N ASN A 251 30.10 -21.22 -15.06
CA ASN A 251 29.65 -20.91 -16.43
C ASN A 251 29.05 -19.49 -16.62
N SER A 252 29.41 -18.54 -15.75
CA SER A 252 28.89 -17.16 -15.77
C SER A 252 29.56 -16.25 -16.80
N HIS A 253 30.66 -16.68 -17.44
CA HIS A 253 31.39 -15.90 -18.46
C HIS A 253 31.66 -14.44 -18.02
N ILE A 254 31.91 -14.22 -16.73
CA ILE A 254 32.21 -12.89 -16.17
C ILE A 254 33.63 -12.52 -16.57
N ARG A 255 33.82 -11.35 -17.17
CA ARG A 255 35.15 -10.84 -17.54
C ARG A 255 35.82 -10.27 -16.30
N THR A 256 36.87 -10.94 -15.84
CA THR A 256 37.55 -10.67 -14.56
C THR A 256 37.83 -9.18 -14.31
N TRP A 257 38.29 -8.46 -15.33
CA TRP A 257 38.80 -7.09 -15.20
C TRP A 257 37.84 -6.01 -15.67
N LEU A 258 36.76 -6.39 -16.38
CA LEU A 258 35.84 -5.44 -17.02
C LEU A 258 34.45 -5.46 -16.38
N ASP A 259 34.02 -6.61 -15.89
CA ASP A 259 32.72 -6.74 -15.26
C ASP A 259 32.83 -6.46 -13.75
N PRO A 260 31.80 -5.87 -13.13
CA PRO A 260 31.72 -5.71 -11.68
C PRO A 260 31.26 -7.02 -11.04
N TRP A 261 32.10 -7.63 -10.19
CA TRP A 261 31.79 -8.93 -9.55
C TRP A 261 32.33 -9.08 -8.12
N ILE A 262 33.05 -8.09 -7.58
CA ILE A 262 33.59 -8.08 -6.21
C ILE A 262 32.91 -6.98 -5.40
N PRO A 263 31.79 -7.25 -4.69
CA PRO A 263 30.96 -6.22 -4.09
C PRO A 263 31.63 -5.32 -3.03
N SER A 264 32.71 -5.77 -2.41
CA SER A 264 33.43 -5.02 -1.38
C SER A 264 34.46 -4.02 -1.95
N LEU A 265 34.79 -4.11 -3.23
CA LEU A 265 35.73 -3.18 -3.86
C LEU A 265 35.04 -1.89 -4.35
N PRO A 266 35.76 -0.74 -4.34
CA PRO A 266 35.29 0.45 -5.02
C PRO A 266 35.04 0.19 -6.51
N GLY A 267 33.82 0.44 -6.98
CA GLY A 267 33.42 0.18 -8.37
C GLY A 267 33.23 -1.30 -8.72
N PHE A 268 33.37 -2.20 -7.74
CA PHE A 268 33.09 -3.64 -7.81
C PHE A 268 33.94 -4.45 -8.81
N SER A 269 34.95 -3.84 -9.43
CA SER A 269 35.87 -4.51 -10.35
C SER A 269 37.30 -4.40 -9.85
N PRO A 270 38.11 -5.46 -9.97
CA PRO A 270 39.53 -5.41 -9.64
C PRO A 270 40.29 -4.59 -10.69
N SER A 271 41.37 -3.93 -10.27
CA SER A 271 42.31 -3.25 -11.19
C SER A 271 43.60 -4.05 -11.33
N PRO A 272 44.15 -4.21 -12.55
CA PRO A 272 45.41 -4.91 -12.73
C PRO A 272 46.58 -4.07 -12.22
N GLU A 273 47.31 -4.56 -11.21
CA GLU A 273 48.45 -3.86 -10.62
C GLU A 273 49.74 -3.99 -11.47
N HIS A 274 49.83 -4.98 -12.35
CA HIS A 274 51.00 -5.24 -13.20
C HIS A 274 50.64 -5.29 -14.69
N LEU A 275 51.04 -4.25 -15.42
CA LEU A 275 50.81 -4.01 -16.85
C LEU A 275 51.48 -5.01 -17.81
N SER A 276 52.19 -6.03 -17.32
CA SER A 276 53.06 -6.88 -18.15
C SER A 276 52.35 -8.03 -18.89
N ASN A 277 51.04 -8.24 -18.69
CA ASN A 277 50.27 -9.29 -19.35
C ASN A 277 48.99 -8.76 -20.01
N TYR A 278 49.14 -7.72 -20.84
CA TYR A 278 48.04 -7.01 -21.49
C TYR A 278 47.16 -7.91 -22.38
N GLU A 279 47.72 -8.98 -22.98
CA GLU A 279 46.97 -9.94 -23.81
C GLU A 279 46.26 -11.03 -22.99
N ALA A 280 46.80 -11.46 -21.83
CA ALA A 280 46.12 -12.39 -20.92
C ALA A 280 44.99 -11.71 -20.13
N MET A 281 45.08 -10.39 -19.92
CA MET A 281 44.05 -9.54 -19.29
C MET A 281 42.80 -9.32 -20.15
N GLN A 282 42.87 -9.55 -21.47
CA GLN A 282 41.74 -9.27 -22.37
C GLN A 282 40.72 -10.42 -22.48
N SER A 283 40.94 -11.58 -21.86
CA SER A 283 40.02 -12.73 -22.00
C SER A 283 39.98 -13.71 -20.82
N SER A 284 40.40 -13.33 -19.61
CA SER A 284 40.25 -14.21 -18.44
C SER A 284 38.83 -14.13 -17.87
N SER A 285 38.07 -15.21 -18.01
CA SER A 285 36.82 -15.41 -17.26
C SER A 285 37.14 -15.60 -15.77
N VAL A 286 36.28 -15.13 -14.87
CA VAL A 286 36.40 -15.36 -13.41
C VAL A 286 36.50 -16.86 -13.09
N GLU A 287 35.92 -17.72 -13.93
CA GLU A 287 36.02 -19.18 -13.84
C GLU A 287 37.45 -19.71 -13.86
N PHE A 288 38.42 -18.97 -14.41
CA PHE A 288 39.83 -19.37 -14.40
C PHE A 288 40.39 -19.52 -12.97
N PHE A 289 39.85 -18.73 -12.02
CA PHE A 289 40.24 -18.73 -10.62
C PHE A 289 39.45 -19.73 -9.77
N MET A 290 38.58 -20.53 -10.39
CA MET A 290 37.79 -21.55 -9.70
C MET A 290 38.37 -22.94 -9.96
N ASP A 291 38.29 -23.79 -8.95
CA ASP A 291 38.52 -25.21 -9.09
C ASP A 291 37.22 -25.90 -9.56
N ARG A 292 37.30 -26.65 -10.68
CA ARG A 292 36.13 -27.22 -11.34
C ARG A 292 35.52 -28.42 -10.61
N GLU A 293 36.30 -29.12 -9.79
CA GLU A 293 35.83 -30.32 -9.08
C GLU A 293 35.20 -29.96 -7.73
N SER A 294 35.83 -29.05 -6.99
CA SER A 294 35.40 -28.64 -5.65
C SER A 294 34.41 -27.47 -5.63
N ILE A 295 34.26 -26.73 -6.74
CA ILE A 295 33.45 -25.49 -6.82
C ILE A 295 33.91 -24.50 -5.73
N THR A 296 35.23 -24.38 -5.57
CA THR A 296 35.88 -23.45 -4.65
C THR A 296 36.88 -22.56 -5.39
N TRP A 297 37.39 -21.55 -4.69
CA TRP A 297 38.42 -20.69 -5.22
C TRP A 297 39.79 -21.39 -5.25
N ASP A 298 40.50 -21.29 -6.37
CA ASP A 298 41.90 -21.68 -6.49
C ASP A 298 42.78 -20.59 -5.86
N VAL A 299 43.10 -20.80 -4.58
CA VAL A 299 43.86 -19.87 -3.75
C VAL A 299 45.22 -19.53 -4.36
N GLN A 300 45.89 -20.49 -5.00
CA GLN A 300 47.21 -20.28 -5.59
C GLN A 300 47.12 -19.34 -6.80
N LYS A 301 46.11 -19.53 -7.66
CA LYS A 301 45.86 -18.62 -8.77
C LYS A 301 45.45 -17.24 -8.27
N ILE A 302 44.55 -17.14 -7.30
CA ILE A 302 44.12 -15.82 -6.79
C ILE A 302 45.31 -15.03 -6.25
N ASN A 303 46.12 -15.63 -5.38
CA ASN A 303 47.30 -14.96 -4.79
C ASN A 303 48.38 -14.61 -5.81
N ARG A 304 48.39 -15.26 -6.99
CA ARG A 304 49.31 -14.96 -8.08
C ARG A 304 48.88 -13.75 -8.91
N PHE A 305 47.57 -13.53 -9.08
CA PHE A 305 47.02 -12.53 -9.99
C PHE A 305 46.45 -11.29 -9.30
N PHE A 306 46.13 -11.36 -8.01
CA PHE A 306 45.57 -10.26 -7.22
C PHE A 306 46.46 -9.92 -6.03
N SER A 307 46.47 -8.65 -5.62
CA SER A 307 47.15 -8.25 -4.39
C SER A 307 46.51 -8.91 -3.17
N PRO A 308 47.26 -9.08 -2.06
CA PRO A 308 46.73 -9.73 -0.86
C PRO A 308 45.41 -9.14 -0.35
N LEU A 309 45.22 -7.82 -0.51
CA LEU A 309 43.97 -7.14 -0.14
C LEU A 309 42.79 -7.59 -1.03
N VAL A 310 42.96 -7.53 -2.36
CA VAL A 310 41.91 -7.94 -3.31
C VAL A 310 41.66 -9.45 -3.24
N ALA A 311 42.72 -10.25 -3.10
CA ALA A 311 42.63 -11.69 -2.93
C ALA A 311 41.76 -12.05 -1.72
N ASN A 312 41.96 -11.39 -0.57
CA ASN A 312 41.14 -11.60 0.62
C ASN A 312 39.65 -11.29 0.35
N GLU A 313 39.36 -10.22 -0.37
CA GLU A 313 37.99 -9.87 -0.75
C GLU A 313 37.34 -10.88 -1.70
N ILE A 314 38.09 -11.42 -2.66
CA ILE A 314 37.60 -12.49 -3.56
C ILE A 314 37.28 -13.74 -2.75
N MET A 315 38.16 -14.14 -1.83
CA MET A 315 37.97 -15.33 -1.00
C MET A 315 36.74 -15.24 -0.09
N LYS A 316 36.23 -14.03 0.21
CA LYS A 316 34.98 -13.81 0.95
C LYS A 316 33.72 -14.11 0.12
N ILE A 317 33.83 -14.15 -1.22
CA ILE A 317 32.71 -14.42 -2.13
C ILE A 317 32.46 -15.93 -2.15
N ARG A 318 31.22 -16.34 -1.89
CA ARG A 318 30.83 -17.74 -2.02
C ARG A 318 30.44 -18.06 -3.45
N ILE A 319 30.96 -19.15 -4.01
CA ILE A 319 30.51 -19.69 -5.28
C ILE A 319 29.27 -20.57 -5.00
N PRO A 320 28.09 -20.26 -5.57
CA PRO A 320 26.91 -21.11 -5.44
C PRO A 320 27.18 -22.50 -6.04
N THR A 321 26.74 -23.54 -5.34
CA THR A 321 26.82 -24.93 -5.83
C THR A 321 25.71 -25.26 -6.82
N CYS A 322 24.67 -24.42 -6.95
CA CYS A 322 23.60 -24.62 -7.92
C CYS A 322 23.99 -24.05 -9.29
N LEU A 323 23.60 -24.76 -10.37
CA LEU A 323 23.89 -24.43 -11.77
C LEU A 323 23.06 -23.26 -12.32
N GLU A 324 22.59 -22.37 -11.44
CA GLU A 324 21.82 -21.21 -11.88
C GLU A 324 22.70 -20.21 -12.64
N PRO A 325 22.16 -19.58 -13.70
CA PRO A 325 22.89 -18.58 -14.47
C PRO A 325 23.25 -17.38 -13.59
N ARG A 326 24.26 -16.63 -14.02
CA ARG A 326 24.69 -15.39 -13.35
C ARG A 326 23.49 -14.45 -13.16
N ARG A 327 23.44 -13.78 -12.02
CA ARG A 327 22.40 -12.79 -11.69
C ARG A 327 23.03 -11.43 -11.46
N ALA A 328 22.27 -10.38 -11.78
CA ALA A 328 22.65 -9.01 -11.44
C ALA A 328 22.23 -8.70 -9.99
N LEU A 329 23.16 -8.17 -9.21
CA LEU A 329 23.01 -7.70 -7.83
C LEU A 329 23.04 -6.17 -7.79
N TRP A 330 22.12 -5.62 -7.02
CA TRP A 330 22.09 -4.22 -6.64
C TRP A 330 22.62 -4.06 -5.21
N ILE A 331 23.91 -3.75 -5.10
CA ILE A 331 24.65 -3.68 -3.83
C ILE A 331 24.02 -2.72 -2.79
N PRO A 332 23.45 -1.56 -3.17
CA PRO A 332 22.80 -0.70 -2.20
C PRO A 332 21.51 -1.27 -1.56
N SER A 333 21.03 -2.44 -2.00
CA SER A 333 19.93 -3.17 -1.33
C SER A 333 20.47 -4.37 -0.57
N THR A 334 19.98 -4.57 0.66
CA THR A 334 20.35 -5.74 1.46
C THR A 334 19.88 -7.06 0.85
N SER A 335 18.78 -7.05 0.08
CA SER A 335 18.31 -8.23 -0.66
C SER A 335 19.04 -8.46 -1.99
N GLY A 336 19.96 -7.56 -2.37
CA GLY A 336 20.55 -7.53 -3.71
C GLY A 336 19.58 -7.16 -4.83
N LYS A 337 18.28 -6.94 -4.56
CA LYS A 337 17.28 -6.55 -5.56
C LYS A 337 17.30 -5.04 -5.84
N PHE A 338 17.21 -4.69 -7.12
CA PHE A 338 17.06 -3.30 -7.54
C PHE A 338 15.65 -2.78 -7.22
N THR A 339 15.58 -1.62 -6.54
CA THR A 339 14.33 -0.87 -6.41
C THR A 339 14.56 0.58 -6.82
N VAL A 340 13.49 1.24 -7.30
CA VAL A 340 13.52 2.69 -7.57
C VAL A 340 13.84 3.46 -6.29
N SER A 341 13.42 2.93 -5.13
CA SER A 341 13.69 3.53 -3.84
C SER A 341 15.19 3.50 -3.52
N SER A 342 15.82 2.32 -3.54
CA SER A 342 17.26 2.19 -3.25
C SER A 342 18.11 2.98 -4.24
N SER A 343 17.77 2.95 -5.53
CA SER A 343 18.45 3.77 -6.54
C SER A 343 18.31 5.28 -6.29
N TYR A 344 17.13 5.76 -5.89
CA TYR A 344 16.92 7.16 -5.51
C TYR A 344 17.78 7.56 -4.32
N PHE A 345 17.89 6.70 -3.29
CA PHE A 345 18.68 7.00 -2.10
C PHE A 345 20.18 7.03 -2.42
N GLU A 346 20.65 6.07 -3.22
CA GLU A 346 22.05 5.98 -3.64
C GLU A 346 22.47 7.22 -4.46
N ASP A 347 21.69 7.58 -5.49
CA ASP A 347 21.99 8.73 -6.34
C ASP A 347 21.98 10.07 -5.59
N GLN A 348 21.25 10.15 -4.47
CA GLN A 348 21.09 11.37 -3.69
C GLN A 348 21.87 11.36 -2.38
N HIS A 349 22.69 10.33 -2.13
CA HIS A 349 23.39 10.13 -0.87
C HIS A 349 24.19 11.38 -0.43
N GLN A 350 25.01 11.92 -1.31
CA GLN A 350 25.83 13.12 -1.03
C GLN A 350 24.98 14.33 -0.61
N ARG A 351 23.89 14.59 -1.34
CA ARG A 351 22.96 15.68 -0.98
C ARG A 351 22.32 15.46 0.39
N PHE A 352 22.03 14.22 0.76
CA PHE A 352 21.44 13.93 2.07
C PHE A 352 22.44 14.17 3.20
N LEU A 353 23.70 13.80 3.00
CA LEU A 353 24.78 14.09 3.94
C LEU A 353 24.96 15.60 4.15
N GLU A 354 24.95 16.40 3.08
CA GLU A 354 25.02 17.88 3.17
C GLU A 354 23.85 18.48 3.98
N THR A 355 22.69 17.82 4.00
CA THR A 355 21.52 18.28 4.76
C THR A 355 21.49 17.77 6.20
N LYS A 356 22.39 16.86 6.59
CA LYS A 356 22.49 16.32 7.95
C LYS A 356 23.12 17.37 8.87
N LYS A 357 22.31 17.98 9.73
CA LYS A 357 22.79 19.02 10.67
C LYS A 357 22.92 18.57 12.12
N GLU A 358 22.33 17.43 12.48
CA GLU A 358 22.05 17.09 13.88
C GLU A 358 22.57 15.71 14.30
N GLU A 359 22.58 15.47 15.61
CA GLU A 359 22.99 14.23 16.24
C GLU A 359 22.27 12.99 15.67
N PRO A 360 22.98 11.84 15.55
CA PRO A 360 22.38 10.58 15.14
C PRO A 360 21.14 10.24 15.98
N GLY A 361 20.03 9.93 15.31
CA GLY A 361 18.82 9.42 15.95
C GLY A 361 17.84 10.47 16.50
N PHE A 362 18.20 11.76 16.62
CA PHE A 362 17.29 12.82 17.08
C PHE A 362 15.96 12.83 16.32
N TRP A 363 16.04 12.94 14.99
CA TRP A 363 14.86 12.98 14.13
C TRP A 363 14.09 11.66 14.15
N LYS A 364 14.77 10.53 14.30
CA LYS A 364 14.15 9.21 14.43
C LYS A 364 13.29 9.14 15.69
N ARG A 365 13.78 9.66 16.82
CA ARG A 365 13.01 9.77 18.08
C ARG A 365 11.78 10.67 17.89
N LEU A 366 11.95 11.86 17.31
CA LEU A 366 10.84 12.80 17.08
C LEU A 366 9.74 12.17 16.21
N TRP A 367 10.09 11.55 15.09
CA TRP A 367 9.09 10.96 14.18
C TRP A 367 8.41 9.71 14.75
N LYS A 368 9.12 8.94 15.57
CA LYS A 368 8.60 7.75 16.28
C LYS A 368 7.83 8.07 17.55
N ALA A 369 7.86 9.30 18.04
CA ALA A 369 7.14 9.72 19.25
C ALA A 369 5.64 9.33 19.17
N LYS A 370 5.09 8.83 20.29
CA LYS A 370 3.69 8.41 20.42
C LYS A 370 2.75 9.61 20.63
N ILE A 371 2.85 10.62 19.77
CA ILE A 371 2.03 11.85 19.80
C ILE A 371 1.36 12.10 18.45
N HIS A 372 0.34 12.96 18.42
CA HIS A 372 -0.37 13.28 17.18
C HIS A 372 0.54 13.91 16.11
N ASP A 373 0.37 13.55 14.83
CA ASP A 373 1.28 14.00 13.74
C ASP A 373 1.33 15.53 13.58
N ARG A 374 0.24 16.23 13.91
CA ARG A 374 0.20 17.70 14.01
C ARG A 374 1.29 18.23 14.96
N PHE A 375 1.43 17.60 16.12
CA PHE A 375 2.40 17.97 17.14
C PHE A 375 3.83 17.59 16.72
N LYS A 376 4.03 16.45 16.05
CA LYS A 376 5.33 16.13 15.43
C LYS A 376 5.76 17.18 14.41
N MET A 377 4.84 17.60 13.53
CA MET A 377 5.10 18.65 12.54
C MET A 377 5.39 20.00 13.21
N PHE A 378 4.70 20.32 14.30
CA PHE A 378 4.98 21.52 15.08
C PHE A 378 6.37 21.47 15.72
N LEU A 379 6.71 20.39 16.44
CA LEU A 379 8.05 20.19 17.02
C LEU A 379 9.15 20.22 15.96
N TRP A 380 8.94 19.57 14.81
CA TRP A 380 9.88 19.62 13.70
C TRP A 380 10.17 21.06 13.24
N ARG A 381 9.13 21.92 13.18
CA ARG A 381 9.30 23.34 12.83
C ARG A 381 9.98 24.15 13.93
N VAL A 382 9.78 23.79 15.20
CA VAL A 382 10.50 24.40 16.33
C VAL A 382 11.97 24.00 16.29
N ALA A 383 12.26 22.71 16.11
CA ALA A 383 13.63 22.16 16.07
C ALA A 383 14.46 22.76 14.93
N LEU A 384 13.89 22.93 13.74
CA LEU A 384 14.56 23.58 12.62
C LEU A 384 14.63 25.11 12.73
N ASP A 385 14.05 25.70 13.78
CA ASP A 385 13.82 27.13 13.92
C ASP A 385 13.18 27.73 12.66
N ILE A 386 12.00 27.24 12.27
CA ILE A 386 11.24 27.69 11.08
C ILE A 386 9.81 28.11 11.41
N LEU A 387 9.57 28.52 12.66
CA LEU A 387 8.37 29.27 13.01
C LEU A 387 8.51 30.76 12.62
N PRO A 388 7.42 31.42 12.17
CA PRO A 388 7.41 32.84 11.81
C PRO A 388 7.39 33.74 13.05
N THR A 389 8.47 33.69 13.83
CA THR A 389 8.71 34.57 14.97
C THR A 389 9.00 36.00 14.52
N GLY A 390 8.82 36.99 15.40
CA GLY A 390 8.99 38.41 15.10
C GLY A 390 10.37 38.70 14.51
N THR A 391 11.43 38.14 15.10
CA THR A 391 12.81 38.25 14.58
C THR A 391 12.95 37.72 13.14
N LYS A 392 12.29 36.61 12.79
CA LYS A 392 12.34 36.06 11.43
C LYS A 392 11.48 36.83 10.46
N LEU A 393 10.25 37.17 10.85
CA LEU A 393 9.34 37.94 10.02
C LEU A 393 9.92 39.31 9.70
N HIS A 394 10.57 39.97 10.66
CA HIS A 394 11.23 41.26 10.45
C HIS A 394 12.29 41.23 9.33
N ARG A 395 12.98 40.09 9.14
CA ARG A 395 13.94 39.90 8.03
C ARG A 395 13.28 39.92 6.66
N PHE A 396 12.02 39.48 6.55
CA PHE A 396 11.27 39.43 5.29
C PHE A 396 10.34 40.64 5.10
N ILE A 397 9.81 41.17 6.20
CA ILE A 397 8.82 42.27 6.24
C ILE A 397 9.30 43.25 7.32
N ARG A 398 10.03 44.29 6.91
CA ARG A 398 10.65 45.27 7.83
C ARG A 398 9.67 46.00 8.75
N ASN A 399 8.39 46.07 8.37
CA ASN A 399 7.35 46.76 9.14
C ASN A 399 6.79 45.94 10.31
N ILE A 400 7.19 44.67 10.45
CA ILE A 400 6.78 43.83 11.59
C ILE A 400 7.78 44.05 12.74
N THR A 401 7.27 44.32 13.94
CA THR A 401 8.12 44.45 15.14
C THR A 401 8.79 43.12 15.49
N PRO A 402 10.10 43.09 15.78
CA PRO A 402 10.77 41.88 16.22
C PRO A 402 10.53 41.58 17.71
N ARG A 403 9.79 42.41 18.45
CA ARG A 403 9.60 42.30 19.91
C ARG A 403 8.49 41.30 20.29
N CYS A 404 8.66 40.64 21.43
CA CYS A 404 7.74 39.61 21.94
C CYS A 404 6.50 40.23 22.60
N VAL A 405 5.31 39.88 22.09
CA VAL A 405 4.04 40.39 22.63
C VAL A 405 3.65 39.79 23.98
N LEU A 406 4.15 38.59 24.32
CA LEU A 406 3.80 37.90 25.56
C LEU A 406 4.49 38.47 26.80
N CYS A 407 5.61 39.17 26.65
CA CYS A 407 6.33 39.83 27.74
C CYS A 407 6.37 41.36 27.58
N GLY A 408 5.28 41.94 27.05
CA GLY A 408 5.14 43.40 26.94
C GLY A 408 6.13 44.08 25.99
N GLY A 409 6.82 43.34 25.11
CA GLY A 409 7.77 43.89 24.14
C GLY A 409 9.19 44.11 24.67
N GLU A 410 9.52 43.65 25.88
CA GLU A 410 10.84 43.85 26.51
C GLU A 410 12.01 43.22 25.71
N ILE A 411 11.78 42.05 25.10
CA ILE A 411 12.82 41.24 24.45
C ILE A 411 12.43 40.92 23.00
N SER A 412 13.43 40.71 22.14
CA SER A 412 13.21 40.24 20.76
C SER A 412 12.65 38.81 20.72
N GLU A 413 11.59 38.60 19.94
CA GLU A 413 10.89 37.34 19.78
C GLU A 413 11.67 36.37 18.88
N SER A 414 12.58 35.60 19.48
CA SER A 414 13.12 34.36 18.90
C SER A 414 12.31 33.15 19.39
N ALA A 415 12.44 31.99 18.74
CA ALA A 415 11.75 30.79 19.21
C ALA A 415 12.31 30.29 20.56
N ASN A 416 13.63 30.40 20.77
CA ASN A 416 14.26 30.18 22.08
C ASN A 416 13.62 31.08 23.16
N HIS A 417 13.47 32.38 22.88
CA HIS A 417 12.84 33.29 23.82
C HIS A 417 11.39 32.88 24.07
N LEU A 418 10.61 32.69 23.00
CA LEU A 418 9.20 32.39 23.09
C LEU A 418 8.89 31.14 23.93
N PHE A 419 9.68 30.06 23.80
CA PHE A 419 9.38 28.80 24.49
C PHE A 419 10.15 28.59 25.81
N LEU A 420 11.33 29.20 25.97
CA LEU A 420 12.22 28.90 27.10
C LEU A 420 12.43 30.08 28.07
N SER A 421 12.71 31.29 27.55
CA SER A 421 13.12 32.42 28.40
C SER A 421 12.04 33.48 28.65
N CYS A 422 10.96 33.48 27.87
CA CYS A 422 9.83 34.41 28.05
C CYS A 422 9.18 34.24 29.43
N GLN A 423 8.95 35.36 30.12
CA GLN A 423 8.36 35.36 31.47
C GLN A 423 6.99 34.67 31.49
N PHE A 424 6.17 34.88 30.45
CA PHE A 424 4.88 34.21 30.28
C PHE A 424 5.05 32.67 30.22
N SER A 425 5.91 32.18 29.34
CA SER A 425 6.13 30.73 29.15
C SER A 425 6.71 30.08 30.40
N ARG A 426 7.63 30.76 31.10
CA ARG A 426 8.16 30.31 32.39
C ARG A 426 7.05 30.20 33.45
N ALA A 427 6.14 31.17 33.51
CA ALA A 427 5.00 31.13 34.42
C ALA A 427 4.01 30.00 34.10
N VAL A 428 3.75 29.71 32.81
CA VAL A 428 2.90 28.59 32.38
C VAL A 428 3.49 27.25 32.81
N TRP A 429 4.78 27.03 32.59
CA TRP A 429 5.45 25.80 33.01
C TRP A 429 5.51 25.64 34.52
N TRP A 430 5.80 26.72 35.25
CA TRP A 430 5.83 26.72 36.71
C TRP A 430 4.47 26.41 37.34
N ARG A 431 3.38 26.93 36.77
CA ARG A 431 2.00 26.67 37.25
C ARG A 431 1.39 25.36 36.75
N SER A 432 2.01 24.71 35.78
CA SER A 432 1.56 23.41 35.33
C SER A 432 1.79 22.33 36.41
N LYS A 433 1.08 21.21 36.29
CA LYS A 433 1.26 20.04 37.17
C LYS A 433 2.70 19.49 37.25
N TRP A 434 3.55 19.82 36.27
CA TRP A 434 4.96 19.39 36.24
C TRP A 434 5.91 20.38 36.93
N GLY A 435 5.46 21.60 37.28
CA GLY A 435 6.21 22.56 38.09
C GLY A 435 7.59 22.97 37.55
N LEU A 436 7.82 22.87 36.23
CA LEU A 436 9.16 22.96 35.67
C LEU A 436 9.74 24.38 35.69
N ARG A 437 10.97 24.51 36.21
CA ARG A 437 11.77 25.74 36.16
C ARG A 437 12.63 25.76 34.89
N LEU A 438 12.16 26.45 33.86
CA LEU A 438 12.87 26.55 32.57
C LEU A 438 14.21 27.32 32.61
N ASN A 439 14.57 27.94 33.74
CA ASN A 439 15.84 28.68 33.88
C ASN A 439 17.06 27.78 33.59
N GLN A 440 16.97 26.49 33.86
CA GLN A 440 18.04 25.54 33.55
C GLN A 440 18.25 25.34 32.03
N PHE A 441 17.26 25.69 31.22
CA PHE A 441 17.30 25.62 29.75
C PHE A 441 17.46 27.00 29.09
N SER A 442 17.52 28.10 29.86
CA SER A 442 17.54 29.44 29.28
C SER A 442 18.81 29.74 28.48
N ASN A 443 19.90 29.01 28.75
CA ASN A 443 21.16 29.08 28.00
C ASN A 443 21.31 27.93 26.98
N GLY A 444 20.34 27.02 26.91
CA GLY A 444 20.33 25.87 26.00
C GLY A 444 19.68 26.16 24.65
N THR A 445 19.85 25.25 23.69
CA THR A 445 19.17 25.31 22.39
C THR A 445 17.77 24.71 22.47
N LEU A 446 16.85 25.10 21.57
CA LEU A 446 15.56 24.43 21.40
C LEU A 446 15.71 22.91 21.20
N ILE A 447 16.79 22.48 20.56
CA ILE A 447 17.07 21.06 20.31
C ILE A 447 17.34 20.34 21.62
N HIS A 448 18.11 20.93 22.54
CA HIS A 448 18.33 20.34 23.87
C HIS A 448 17.01 20.19 24.63
N TRP A 449 16.13 21.20 24.57
CA TRP A 449 14.81 21.12 25.17
C TRP A 449 13.94 20.03 24.52
N ILE A 450 13.93 19.93 23.18
CA ILE A 450 13.16 18.91 22.47
C ILE A 450 13.72 17.51 22.76
N ASN A 451 15.04 17.37 22.90
CA ASN A 451 15.66 16.12 23.35
C ASN A 451 15.18 15.73 24.74
N PHE A 452 15.20 16.68 25.67
CA PHE A 452 14.77 16.47 27.06
C PHE A 452 13.32 15.97 27.16
N ILE A 453 12.39 16.50 26.35
CA ILE A 453 10.99 16.03 26.34
C ILE A 453 10.83 14.68 25.63
N LEU A 454 11.67 14.37 24.64
CA LEU A 454 11.61 13.11 23.89
C LEU A 454 12.30 11.95 24.63
N ASP A 455 13.15 12.26 25.60
CA ASP A 455 13.96 11.29 26.32
C ASP A 455 13.11 10.41 27.26
N LYS A 456 13.17 9.10 26.99
CA LYS A 456 12.48 8.05 27.75
C LYS A 456 13.20 7.67 29.03
N GLU A 457 14.43 8.12 29.24
CA GLU A 457 15.24 7.83 30.42
C GLU A 457 15.26 9.02 31.40
N ASN A 458 14.51 10.09 31.09
CA ASN A 458 14.47 11.30 31.89
C ASN A 458 13.83 11.06 33.28
N PRO A 459 14.52 11.37 34.40
CA PRO A 459 14.03 11.08 35.75
C PRO A 459 12.72 11.76 36.18
N ILE A 460 12.20 12.71 35.40
CA ILE A 460 10.91 13.38 35.68
C ILE A 460 9.74 12.40 35.67
N HIS A 461 9.85 11.33 34.90
CA HIS A 461 8.84 10.28 34.82
C HIS A 461 9.45 8.95 35.24
N SER A 462 8.62 8.10 35.87
CA SER A 462 9.04 6.79 36.38
C SER A 462 8.47 5.62 35.56
N SER A 463 7.62 5.90 34.57
CA SER A 463 6.97 4.90 33.71
C SER A 463 6.79 5.40 32.26
N GLU A 464 6.58 4.48 31.31
CA GLU A 464 6.35 4.85 29.89
C GLU A 464 5.02 5.62 29.70
N GLU A 465 4.01 5.36 30.53
CA GLU A 465 2.76 6.11 30.55
C GLU A 465 3.00 7.56 30.97
N MET A 466 3.75 7.76 32.06
CA MET A 466 4.11 9.10 32.53
C MET A 466 4.98 9.84 31.52
N HIS A 467 5.89 9.15 30.83
CA HIS A 467 6.66 9.74 29.72
C HIS A 467 5.75 10.22 28.60
N THR A 468 4.80 9.38 28.17
CA THR A 468 3.88 9.70 27.08
C THR A 468 2.98 10.87 27.46
N GLU A 469 2.51 10.90 28.72
CA GLU A 469 1.73 12.00 29.26
C GLU A 469 2.53 13.31 29.32
N PHE A 470 3.75 13.26 29.86
CA PHE A 470 4.66 14.40 29.92
C PHE A 470 4.94 14.96 28.52
N LEU A 471 5.27 14.09 27.57
CA LEU A 471 5.56 14.47 26.20
C LEU A 471 4.35 15.13 25.53
N ASN A 472 3.16 14.54 25.61
CA ASN A 472 1.94 15.15 25.05
C ASN A 472 1.68 16.53 25.67
N PHE A 473 1.72 16.61 27.00
CA PHE A 473 1.47 17.83 27.74
C PHE A 473 2.48 18.93 27.39
N ALA A 474 3.76 18.57 27.26
CA ALA A 474 4.83 19.49 26.89
C ALA A 474 4.59 20.13 25.51
N VAL A 475 4.21 19.32 24.52
CA VAL A 475 3.95 19.84 23.18
C VAL A 475 2.68 20.67 23.12
N ILE A 476 1.66 20.32 23.93
CA ILE A 476 0.43 21.11 24.05
C ILE A 476 0.73 22.49 24.63
N ILE A 477 1.53 22.60 25.69
CA ILE A 477 1.94 23.90 26.25
C ILE A 477 2.65 24.75 25.18
N MET A 478 3.57 24.15 24.43
CA MET A 478 4.28 24.87 23.37
C MET A 478 3.32 25.33 22.26
N ASP A 479 2.39 24.48 21.81
CA ASP A 479 1.38 24.85 20.79
C ASP A 479 0.44 25.95 21.31
N LEU A 480 -0.01 25.89 22.56
CA LEU A 480 -0.87 26.91 23.18
C LEU A 480 -0.14 28.23 23.38
N THR A 481 1.14 28.21 23.78
CA THR A 481 1.99 29.41 23.86
C THR A 481 2.10 30.07 22.49
N TRP A 482 2.35 29.27 21.44
CA TRP A 482 2.39 29.75 20.06
C TRP A 482 1.04 30.34 19.60
N ARG A 483 -0.08 29.70 19.96
CA ARG A 483 -1.43 30.20 19.62
C ARG A 483 -1.77 31.49 20.36
N THR A 484 -1.52 31.57 21.66
CA THR A 484 -1.76 32.76 22.48
C THR A 484 -1.01 33.95 21.90
N ARG A 485 0.26 33.76 21.54
CA ARG A 485 1.05 34.76 20.82
C ARG A 485 0.39 35.21 19.50
N ASN A 486 -0.09 34.27 18.69
CA ASN A 486 -0.73 34.61 17.41
C ASN A 486 -2.08 35.31 17.60
N ASP A 487 -2.85 34.91 18.60
CA ASP A 487 -4.13 35.53 18.92
C ASP A 487 -3.94 37.02 19.27
N ILE A 488 -2.94 37.36 20.10
CA ILE A 488 -2.59 38.76 20.41
C ILE A 488 -2.20 39.53 19.14
N ILE A 489 -1.34 38.97 18.30
CA ILE A 489 -0.90 39.62 17.04
C ILE A 489 -2.07 39.86 16.08
N HIS A 490 -3.09 38.99 16.12
CA HIS A 490 -4.30 39.12 15.31
C HIS A 490 -5.43 39.88 16.04
N GLY A 491 -5.13 40.62 17.10
CA GLY A 491 -6.05 41.53 17.78
C GLY A 491 -7.04 40.86 18.73
N LYS A 492 -6.84 39.60 19.10
CA LYS A 492 -7.63 38.92 20.13
C LYS A 492 -7.04 39.16 21.52
N PRO A 493 -7.86 39.10 22.58
CA PRO A 493 -7.36 39.25 23.95
C PRO A 493 -6.37 38.13 24.31
N SER A 494 -5.35 38.48 25.10
CA SER A 494 -4.41 37.49 25.65
C SER A 494 -5.10 36.61 26.67
N ASP A 495 -4.93 35.30 26.56
CA ASP A 495 -5.24 34.40 27.66
C ASP A 495 -4.33 34.68 28.86
N SER A 496 -4.87 34.50 30.07
CA SER A 496 -4.06 34.48 31.29
C SER A 496 -3.26 33.18 31.37
N VAL A 497 -2.15 33.19 32.13
CA VAL A 497 -1.35 31.98 32.40
C VAL A 497 -2.22 30.83 32.92
N GLU A 498 -3.16 31.14 33.82
CA GLU A 498 -4.11 30.18 34.39
C GLU A 498 -5.03 29.54 33.34
N SER A 499 -5.56 30.37 32.41
CA SER A 499 -6.39 29.90 31.29
C SER A 499 -5.62 28.93 30.39
N VAL A 500 -4.36 29.26 30.06
CA VAL A 500 -3.51 28.40 29.23
C VAL A 500 -3.22 27.05 29.89
N VAL A 501 -2.90 27.03 31.18
CA VAL A 501 -2.64 25.77 31.92
C VAL A 501 -3.89 24.89 31.94
N ARG A 502 -5.08 25.43 32.27
CA ARG A 502 -6.34 24.68 32.27
C ARG A 502 -6.69 24.12 30.88
N LYS A 503 -6.48 24.92 29.82
CA LYS A 503 -6.65 24.45 28.44
C LYS A 503 -5.68 23.31 28.11
N ALA A 504 -4.43 23.39 28.57
CA ALA A 504 -3.45 22.35 28.34
C ALA A 504 -3.85 21.02 29.01
N GLU A 505 -4.32 21.08 30.26
CA GLU A 505 -4.81 19.92 31.00
C GLU A 505 -6.02 19.27 30.32
N THR A 506 -7.00 20.08 29.93
CA THR A 506 -8.20 19.60 29.24
C THR A 506 -7.84 18.89 27.93
N ILE A 507 -7.03 19.53 27.08
CA ILE A 507 -6.60 18.95 25.79
C ILE A 507 -5.78 17.67 26.01
N ASN A 508 -4.94 17.62 27.06
CA ASN A 508 -4.14 16.44 27.36
C ASN A 508 -5.03 15.25 27.78
N ILE A 509 -6.06 15.49 28.60
CA ILE A 509 -7.04 14.47 29.00
C ILE A 509 -7.80 13.94 27.77
N ASP A 510 -8.25 14.83 26.88
CA ASP A 510 -8.93 14.44 25.63
C ASP A 510 -8.02 13.57 24.75
N HIS A 511 -6.75 13.96 24.61
CA HIS A 511 -5.77 13.21 23.84
C HIS A 511 -5.50 11.82 24.41
N SER A 512 -5.31 11.71 25.73
CA SER A 512 -5.13 10.43 26.43
C SER A 512 -6.36 9.53 26.26
N SER A 513 -7.56 10.09 26.36
CA SER A 513 -8.83 9.36 26.20
C SER A 513 -8.99 8.78 24.79
N ILE A 514 -8.62 9.55 23.76
CA ILE A 514 -8.63 9.08 22.35
C ILE A 514 -7.58 7.98 22.13
N GLN A 515 -6.40 8.09 22.75
CA GLN A 515 -5.34 7.09 22.63
C GLN A 515 -5.72 5.78 23.31
N ILE A 516 -6.35 5.84 24.49
CA ILE A 516 -6.93 4.68 25.18
C ILE A 516 -8.07 4.07 24.34
N ALA A 517 -8.95 4.88 23.76
CA ALA A 517 -10.01 4.38 22.88
C ALA A 517 -9.44 3.67 21.62
N ARG A 518 -8.35 4.18 21.03
CA ARG A 518 -7.64 3.51 19.92
C ARG A 518 -6.99 2.20 20.33
N LEU A 519 -6.42 2.11 21.53
CA LEU A 519 -5.85 0.88 22.09
C LEU A 519 -6.92 -0.16 22.42
N ARG A 520 -8.12 0.28 22.85
CA ARG A 520 -9.27 -0.60 23.09
C ARG A 520 -9.91 -1.11 21.80
N LEU A 521 -9.88 -0.31 20.72
CA LEU A 521 -10.39 -0.68 19.41
C LEU A 521 -9.44 -1.61 18.62
N ASN A 522 -8.15 -1.61 18.96
CA ASN A 522 -7.13 -2.53 18.44
C ASN A 522 -6.40 -3.17 19.63
N PRO A 523 -6.99 -4.17 20.29
CA PRO A 523 -6.25 -4.90 21.32
C PRO A 523 -4.97 -5.46 20.70
N ARG A 524 -3.83 -5.27 21.38
CA ARG A 524 -2.69 -6.15 21.15
C ARG A 524 -3.15 -7.58 21.47
N PRO A 525 -2.74 -8.61 20.72
CA PRO A 525 -2.91 -9.99 21.17
C PRO A 525 -2.45 -10.08 22.62
N ALA A 526 -3.31 -10.63 23.47
CA ALA A 526 -3.00 -10.85 24.88
C ALA A 526 -1.74 -11.72 25.01
N ASP A 527 -1.11 -11.61 26.18
CA ASP A 527 0.12 -12.28 26.58
C ASP A 527 0.34 -13.67 25.95
N ASP A 528 1.55 -13.83 25.44
CA ASP A 528 2.15 -15.01 24.82
C ASP A 528 1.77 -16.32 25.56
N PRO A 529 1.00 -17.23 24.94
CA PRO A 529 0.83 -18.56 25.49
C PRO A 529 2.19 -19.28 25.45
N ARG A 530 2.62 -19.80 26.60
CA ARG A 530 3.80 -20.69 26.72
C ARG A 530 3.89 -21.63 25.51
N TRP A 531 5.02 -21.53 24.81
CA TRP A 531 5.39 -22.21 23.57
C TRP A 531 5.22 -23.74 23.60
N ILE A 532 4.72 -24.31 22.50
CA ILE A 532 4.62 -25.76 22.22
C ILE A 532 5.11 -25.99 20.78
N PRO A 533 6.09 -26.89 20.53
CA PRO A 533 6.61 -27.15 19.17
C PRO A 533 5.57 -27.84 18.26
N PRO A 534 5.64 -27.63 16.93
CA PRO A 534 4.72 -28.22 15.96
C PRO A 534 4.91 -29.73 15.86
N MET A 535 3.80 -30.48 15.92
CA MET A 535 3.74 -31.95 16.02
C MET A 535 4.35 -32.75 14.84
N ASN A 536 4.86 -32.09 13.78
CA ASN A 536 5.11 -32.75 12.49
C ASN A 536 6.59 -32.81 12.03
N THR A 537 7.58 -32.38 12.81
CA THR A 537 9.01 -32.55 12.43
C THR A 537 9.83 -33.17 13.56
N ASN A 538 10.63 -34.20 13.24
CA ASN A 538 11.43 -34.93 14.22
C ASN A 538 12.63 -34.15 14.78
N PHE A 539 13.00 -33.01 14.16
CA PHE A 539 14.17 -32.21 14.53
C PHE A 539 13.91 -30.70 14.46
N SER A 540 14.45 -29.96 15.43
CA SER A 540 14.47 -28.50 15.49
C SER A 540 15.91 -27.99 15.54
N VAL A 541 16.24 -26.97 14.77
CA VAL A 541 17.58 -26.42 14.57
C VAL A 541 17.58 -24.93 14.88
N SER A 542 18.19 -24.55 15.99
CA SER A 542 18.41 -23.14 16.33
C SER A 542 19.80 -22.73 15.88
N VAL A 543 19.89 -21.56 15.24
CA VAL A 543 21.16 -20.95 14.85
C VAL A 543 21.25 -19.55 15.44
N ASP A 544 22.47 -19.14 15.78
CA ASP A 544 22.82 -17.79 16.20
C ASP A 544 24.23 -17.49 15.68
N ALA A 545 24.50 -16.27 15.25
CA ALA A 545 25.80 -15.86 14.78
C ALA A 545 26.20 -14.45 15.25
N THR A 546 27.40 -14.38 15.84
CA THR A 546 28.04 -13.11 16.17
C THR A 546 29.01 -12.69 15.07
N PHE A 547 29.06 -11.39 14.80
CA PHE A 547 29.94 -10.78 13.82
C PHE A 547 30.78 -9.64 14.41
N GLN A 548 32.11 -9.69 14.22
CA GLN A 548 33.03 -8.62 14.59
C GLN A 548 34.26 -8.60 13.67
N ASN A 549 34.58 -7.42 13.11
CA ASN A 549 35.78 -7.21 12.28
C ASN A 549 35.97 -8.27 11.18
N ASP A 550 34.95 -8.48 10.35
CA ASP A 550 34.90 -9.47 9.27
C ASP A 550 34.92 -10.94 9.72
N SER A 551 35.14 -11.21 11.00
CA SER A 551 35.10 -12.53 11.60
C SER A 551 33.70 -12.82 12.14
N MET A 552 33.24 -14.05 11.98
CA MET A 552 32.01 -14.56 12.58
C MET A 552 32.28 -15.77 13.45
N CYS A 553 31.41 -15.94 14.44
CA CYS A 553 31.26 -17.17 15.19
C CYS A 553 29.77 -17.55 15.10
N SER A 554 29.48 -18.74 14.58
CA SER A 554 28.12 -19.30 14.55
C SER A 554 27.99 -20.38 15.62
N GLY A 555 26.83 -20.42 16.26
CA GLY A 555 26.37 -21.52 17.09
C GLY A 555 25.18 -22.19 16.43
N ILE A 556 25.24 -23.51 16.26
CA ILE A 556 24.17 -24.33 15.71
C ILE A 556 23.78 -25.36 16.75
N PHE A 557 22.49 -25.46 17.01
CA PHE A 557 21.93 -26.30 18.05
C PHE A 557 20.74 -27.10 17.51
N VAL A 558 20.87 -28.43 17.46
CA VAL A 558 19.85 -29.33 16.93
C VAL A 558 19.27 -30.16 18.07
N LYS A 559 17.95 -30.17 18.20
CA LYS A 559 17.19 -31.02 19.11
C LYS A 559 16.30 -32.00 18.34
N ASN A 560 15.98 -33.13 18.96
CA ASN A 560 14.97 -34.08 18.46
C ASN A 560 13.56 -33.71 18.99
N HIS A 561 12.55 -34.50 18.61
CA HIS A 561 11.17 -34.39 19.08
C HIS A 561 10.97 -34.56 20.61
N GLU A 562 11.95 -35.14 21.32
CA GLU A 562 11.96 -35.26 22.79
C GLU A 562 12.66 -34.05 23.46
N ASP A 563 12.91 -32.97 22.71
CA ASP A 563 13.65 -31.78 23.12
C ASP A 563 15.10 -32.06 23.59
N SER A 564 15.63 -33.24 23.26
CA SER A 564 17.01 -33.64 23.58
C SER A 564 17.99 -33.15 22.52
N VAL A 565 19.12 -32.61 22.97
CA VAL A 565 20.19 -32.09 22.09
C VAL A 565 20.87 -33.24 21.37
N VAL A 566 20.78 -33.24 20.04
CA VAL A 566 21.38 -34.26 19.16
C VAL A 566 22.73 -33.78 18.64
N PHE A 567 22.86 -32.47 18.41
CA PHE A 567 24.06 -31.87 17.85
C PHE A 567 24.20 -30.42 18.30
N CYS A 568 25.43 -30.04 18.66
CA CYS A 568 25.79 -28.67 18.90
C CYS A 568 27.17 -28.44 18.28
N VAL A 569 27.30 -27.40 17.47
CA VAL A 569 28.58 -27.01 16.90
C VAL A 569 28.73 -25.50 16.96
N ALA A 570 29.96 -25.07 17.26
CA ALA A 570 30.38 -23.71 17.03
C ALA A 570 31.33 -23.71 15.85
N SER A 571 31.14 -22.77 14.93
CA SER A 571 31.99 -22.62 13.76
C SER A 571 32.54 -21.21 13.69
N PHE A 572 33.74 -21.09 13.15
CA PHE A 572 34.41 -19.82 12.95
C PHE A 572 34.60 -19.60 11.46
N GLY A 573 34.35 -18.39 11.02
CA GLY A 573 34.56 -18.04 9.63
C GLY A 573 34.56 -16.54 9.41
N PHE A 574 34.34 -16.16 8.16
CA PHE A 574 34.23 -14.77 7.76
C PHE A 574 32.80 -14.47 7.32
N ALA A 575 32.31 -13.28 7.66
CA ALA A 575 31.04 -12.76 7.19
C ALA A 575 31.20 -11.29 6.79
N TRP A 576 30.22 -10.75 6.08
CA TRP A 576 30.23 -9.37 5.58
C TRP A 576 29.48 -8.43 6.53
N ASP A 577 28.42 -8.95 7.14
CA ASP A 577 27.64 -8.30 8.17
C ASP A 577 26.97 -9.36 9.05
N ALA A 578 26.19 -8.92 10.05
CA ALA A 578 25.47 -9.82 10.94
C ALA A 578 24.42 -10.69 10.20
N CYS A 579 23.85 -10.21 9.10
CA CYS A 579 22.87 -10.99 8.33
C CYS A 579 23.55 -12.11 7.55
N ASP A 580 24.72 -11.84 6.95
CA ASP A 580 25.54 -12.84 6.28
C ASP A 580 26.07 -13.89 7.27
N ALA A 581 26.43 -13.49 8.49
CA ALA A 581 26.84 -14.43 9.54
C ALA A 581 25.72 -15.43 9.89
N GLU A 582 24.49 -14.94 10.03
CA GLU A 582 23.29 -15.75 10.27
C GLU A 582 22.95 -16.67 9.10
N CYS A 583 22.99 -16.16 7.85
CA CYS A 583 22.82 -16.98 6.65
C CYS A 583 23.86 -18.11 6.56
N ARG A 584 25.09 -17.85 7.00
CA ARG A 584 26.17 -18.85 7.02
C ARG A 584 25.91 -19.93 8.07
N ALA A 585 25.41 -19.56 9.25
CA ALA A 585 25.02 -20.51 10.28
C ALA A 585 23.88 -21.44 9.81
N LEU A 586 22.85 -20.89 9.16
CA LEU A 586 21.75 -21.67 8.54
C LEU A 586 22.26 -22.68 7.51
N LEU A 587 23.19 -22.25 6.65
CA LEU A 587 23.72 -23.07 5.57
C LEU A 587 24.62 -24.21 6.09
N GLU A 588 25.43 -23.94 7.09
CA GLU A 588 26.26 -24.96 7.75
C GLU A 588 25.40 -26.00 8.47
N ALA A 589 24.35 -25.55 9.17
CA ALA A 589 23.37 -26.43 9.79
C ALA A 589 22.66 -27.33 8.76
N SER A 590 22.26 -26.76 7.62
CA SER A 590 21.65 -27.50 6.50
C SER A 590 22.59 -28.54 5.89
N MET A 591 23.87 -28.20 5.71
CA MET A 591 24.88 -29.14 5.22
C MET A 591 25.09 -30.31 6.18
N TRP A 592 25.04 -30.06 7.49
CA TRP A 592 25.15 -31.11 8.49
C TRP A 592 23.94 -32.05 8.46
N LEU A 593 22.71 -31.52 8.46
CA LEU A 593 21.49 -32.33 8.34
C LEU A 593 21.54 -33.25 7.12
N LYS A 594 22.00 -32.71 5.98
CA LYS A 594 22.18 -33.48 4.74
C LYS A 594 23.19 -34.62 4.88
N ARG A 595 24.31 -34.41 5.58
CA ARG A 595 25.29 -35.49 5.87
C ARG A 595 24.73 -36.57 6.79
N CYS A 596 23.78 -36.21 7.65
CA CYS A 596 23.10 -37.13 8.55
C CYS A 596 21.85 -37.79 7.94
N ASN A 597 21.60 -37.61 6.63
CA ASN A 597 20.39 -38.09 5.95
C ASN A 597 19.08 -37.62 6.62
N ILE A 598 19.09 -36.44 7.24
CA ILE A 598 17.88 -35.81 7.78
C ILE A 598 17.27 -34.94 6.68
N SER A 599 16.11 -35.35 6.18
CA SER A 599 15.40 -34.69 5.09
C SER A 599 14.44 -33.58 5.56
N GLU A 600 14.11 -33.52 6.85
CA GLU A 600 13.15 -32.55 7.39
C GLU A 600 13.58 -32.05 8.76
N ALA A 601 13.65 -30.72 8.92
CA ALA A 601 13.92 -30.07 10.19
C ALA A 601 13.33 -28.66 10.23
N CYS A 602 12.92 -28.18 11.41
CA CYS A 602 12.52 -26.77 11.59
C CYS A 602 13.72 -25.91 11.94
N PHE A 603 13.94 -24.80 11.23
CA PHE A 603 15.03 -23.87 11.49
C PHE A 603 14.53 -22.63 12.24
N PHE A 604 15.36 -22.14 13.17
CA PHE A 604 15.10 -21.00 14.02
C PHE A 604 16.31 -20.07 14.02
N SER A 605 16.08 -18.80 13.70
CA SER A 605 17.06 -17.71 13.79
C SER A 605 16.33 -16.46 14.27
N ASP A 606 17.01 -15.61 15.04
CA ASP A 606 16.48 -14.30 15.45
C ASP A 606 16.67 -13.22 14.35
N CYS A 607 17.39 -13.55 13.29
CA CYS A 607 17.64 -12.70 12.13
C CYS A 607 16.57 -12.91 11.05
N LEU A 608 15.47 -12.16 11.17
CA LEU A 608 14.37 -12.18 10.21
C LEU A 608 14.81 -12.03 8.75
N LYS A 609 15.83 -11.21 8.49
CA LYS A 609 16.33 -11.00 7.13
C LYS A 609 16.99 -12.25 6.54
N ALA A 610 17.70 -13.03 7.34
CA ALA A 610 18.35 -14.25 6.88
C ALA A 610 17.31 -15.30 6.48
N ILE A 611 16.25 -15.42 7.30
CA ILE A 611 15.08 -16.25 6.99
C ILE A 611 14.40 -15.73 5.72
N GLU A 612 14.08 -14.44 5.60
CA GLU A 612 13.42 -13.89 4.41
C GLU A 612 14.20 -14.14 3.08
N MET A 613 15.54 -14.21 3.12
CA MET A 613 16.40 -14.38 1.93
C MET A 613 16.40 -15.80 1.33
N GLU A 614 16.46 -16.86 2.14
CA GLU A 614 16.43 -18.27 1.66
C GLU A 614 15.14 -18.58 0.90
N TYR A 615 14.12 -17.82 1.25
CA TYR A 615 12.75 -18.06 0.92
C TYR A 615 12.27 -17.25 -0.29
N GLU A 616 13.06 -16.32 -0.83
CA GLU A 616 12.67 -15.56 -2.05
C GLU A 616 12.45 -16.43 -3.31
N ASN A 617 13.02 -17.64 -3.37
CA ASN A 617 12.79 -18.59 -4.48
C ASN A 617 11.68 -19.63 -4.19
N ARG A 618 11.32 -19.88 -2.92
CA ARG A 618 10.22 -20.81 -2.53
C ARG A 618 8.92 -20.09 -2.13
N TYR A 619 8.94 -18.79 -1.82
CA TYR A 619 7.76 -17.97 -1.47
C TYR A 619 6.92 -17.49 -2.66
N MET A 620 6.98 -18.20 -3.80
CA MET A 620 5.86 -18.16 -4.75
C MET A 620 4.66 -19.00 -4.26
N GLN A 621 4.80 -19.72 -3.13
CA GLN A 621 3.72 -20.35 -2.36
C GLN A 621 4.18 -20.32 -0.87
N VAL A 622 3.54 -19.78 0.16
CA VAL A 622 2.17 -19.35 0.45
C VAL A 622 2.28 -18.16 1.42
N GLN A 623 2.18 -16.92 0.95
CA GLN A 623 1.61 -15.88 1.81
C GLN A 623 0.12 -16.23 1.91
N LYS A 624 -0.37 -16.57 3.10
CA LYS A 624 -1.82 -16.72 3.30
C LYS A 624 -2.44 -15.39 2.85
N PRO A 625 -3.30 -15.38 1.83
CA PRO A 625 -3.87 -14.15 1.32
C PRO A 625 -4.56 -13.43 2.48
N LYS A 626 -4.44 -12.09 2.53
CA LYS A 626 -5.08 -11.24 3.55
C LYS A 626 -6.56 -11.61 3.73
N TYR A 627 -7.19 -12.07 2.65
CA TYR A 627 -8.51 -12.64 2.66
C TYR A 627 -8.48 -14.07 2.11
N ASP A 628 -9.09 -14.99 2.83
CA ASP A 628 -9.31 -16.36 2.37
C ASP A 628 -10.69 -16.54 1.71
N CYS A 629 -11.65 -15.66 2.00
CA CYS A 629 -12.98 -15.66 1.41
C CYS A 629 -13.49 -14.25 1.04
N LEU A 630 -14.24 -14.17 -0.06
CA LEU A 630 -15.00 -13.01 -0.50
C LEU A 630 -16.49 -13.37 -0.49
N LEU A 631 -17.26 -12.63 0.31
CA LEU A 631 -18.68 -12.83 0.50
C LEU A 631 -19.44 -11.71 -0.20
N PHE A 632 -20.27 -12.02 -1.19
CA PHE A 632 -20.99 -11.04 -1.99
C PHE A 632 -22.48 -11.10 -1.73
N ASP A 633 -23.10 -9.97 -1.42
CA ASP A 633 -24.52 -9.84 -1.70
C ASP A 633 -24.81 -9.88 -3.21
N LEU A 634 -26.05 -10.19 -3.56
CA LEU A 634 -26.48 -10.35 -4.95
C LEU A 634 -27.18 -9.08 -5.46
N ASP A 635 -28.21 -8.64 -4.74
CA ASP A 635 -29.22 -7.69 -5.21
C ASP A 635 -28.70 -6.26 -5.03
N ASP A 636 -28.75 -5.44 -6.08
CA ASP A 636 -28.15 -4.10 -6.10
C ASP A 636 -26.61 -4.04 -5.85
N THR A 637 -25.97 -5.21 -5.69
CA THR A 637 -24.54 -5.41 -5.47
C THR A 637 -23.83 -5.92 -6.73
N LEU A 638 -24.22 -7.09 -7.25
CA LEU A 638 -23.62 -7.67 -8.48
C LEU A 638 -24.23 -7.08 -9.75
N TYR A 639 -25.37 -6.44 -9.62
CA TYR A 639 -26.02 -5.69 -10.69
C TYR A 639 -26.58 -4.39 -10.10
N PRO A 640 -26.65 -3.29 -10.85
CA PRO A 640 -27.03 -2.00 -10.28
C PRO A 640 -28.55 -1.87 -10.05
N LEU A 641 -28.91 -0.99 -9.12
CA LEU A 641 -30.30 -0.57 -8.85
C LEU A 641 -31.07 -0.11 -10.10
N SER A 642 -30.35 0.42 -11.11
CA SER A 642 -30.92 0.86 -12.38
C SER A 642 -31.54 -0.25 -13.23
N THR A 643 -31.35 -1.53 -12.87
CA THR A 643 -32.02 -2.67 -13.54
C THR A 643 -33.53 -2.71 -13.30
N GLY A 644 -34.01 -2.02 -12.27
CA GLY A 644 -35.43 -1.96 -11.90
C GLY A 644 -35.98 -3.22 -11.21
N LEU A 645 -35.11 -4.19 -10.89
CA LEU A 645 -35.51 -5.40 -10.17
C LEU A 645 -35.98 -5.07 -8.76
N ALA A 646 -35.25 -4.26 -8.00
CA ALA A 646 -35.65 -3.85 -6.65
C ALA A 646 -37.03 -3.18 -6.60
N SER A 647 -37.34 -2.31 -7.57
CA SER A 647 -38.67 -1.69 -7.70
C SER A 647 -39.76 -2.72 -8.01
N SER A 648 -39.44 -3.72 -8.84
CA SER A 648 -40.36 -4.82 -9.18
C SER A 648 -40.57 -5.77 -7.99
N VAL A 649 -39.53 -6.07 -7.21
CA VAL A 649 -39.62 -6.82 -5.95
C VAL A 649 -40.53 -6.08 -4.98
N LEU A 650 -40.28 -4.78 -4.74
CA LEU A 650 -41.11 -3.98 -3.85
C LEU A 650 -42.58 -4.00 -4.29
N LYS A 651 -42.84 -3.79 -5.59
CA LYS A 651 -44.20 -3.86 -6.12
C LYS A 651 -44.84 -5.23 -5.88
N ASN A 652 -44.15 -6.32 -6.19
CA ASN A 652 -44.70 -7.66 -5.98
C ASN A 652 -44.94 -7.98 -4.50
N ILE A 653 -44.14 -7.44 -3.59
CA ILE A 653 -44.39 -7.53 -2.14
C ILE A 653 -45.67 -6.78 -1.77
N GLN A 654 -45.87 -5.57 -2.30
CA GLN A 654 -47.10 -4.79 -2.08
C GLN A 654 -48.32 -5.52 -2.63
N ASP A 655 -48.24 -6.04 -3.86
CA ASP A 655 -49.29 -6.83 -4.49
C ASP A 655 -49.60 -8.09 -3.66
N TYR A 656 -48.59 -8.78 -3.11
CA TYR A 656 -48.79 -9.92 -2.21
C TYR A 656 -49.53 -9.51 -0.93
N MET A 657 -49.14 -8.38 -0.32
CA MET A 657 -49.78 -7.86 0.89
C MET A 657 -51.27 -7.53 0.66
N ILE A 658 -51.63 -7.03 -0.53
CA ILE A 658 -53.03 -6.76 -0.92
C ILE A 658 -53.76 -8.07 -1.23
N GLU A 659 -53.25 -8.82 -2.20
CA GLU A 659 -53.96 -9.95 -2.81
C GLU A 659 -54.02 -11.18 -1.92
N LYS A 660 -52.98 -11.43 -1.11
CA LYS A 660 -52.83 -12.66 -0.32
C LYS A 660 -53.07 -12.44 1.17
N LEU A 661 -52.64 -11.29 1.70
CA LEU A 661 -52.78 -10.98 3.13
C LEU A 661 -53.97 -10.06 3.44
N GLY A 662 -54.65 -9.50 2.43
CA GLY A 662 -55.82 -8.65 2.60
C GLY A 662 -55.52 -7.31 3.30
N ILE A 663 -54.29 -6.82 3.22
CA ILE A 663 -53.86 -5.59 3.86
C ILE A 663 -54.36 -4.39 3.06
N GLU A 664 -54.93 -3.42 3.76
CA GLU A 664 -55.45 -2.18 3.16
C GLU A 664 -54.34 -1.40 2.44
N GLU A 665 -54.55 -1.09 1.15
CA GLU A 665 -53.56 -0.43 0.27
C GLU A 665 -52.99 0.88 0.86
N SER A 666 -53.83 1.63 1.58
CA SER A 666 -53.46 2.89 2.24
C SER A 666 -52.34 2.75 3.28
N LYS A 667 -52.21 1.57 3.91
CA LYS A 667 -51.23 1.30 4.99
C LYS A 667 -49.92 0.71 4.46
N ILE A 668 -49.90 0.23 3.22
CA ILE A 668 -48.80 -0.57 2.69
C ILE A 668 -47.47 0.20 2.60
N PRO A 669 -47.41 1.45 2.09
CA PRO A 669 -46.14 2.17 1.98
C PRO A 669 -45.42 2.32 3.35
N ASP A 670 -46.17 2.69 4.38
CA ASP A 670 -45.65 2.86 5.74
C ASP A 670 -45.26 1.51 6.35
N LEU A 671 -46.08 0.49 6.16
CA LEU A 671 -45.83 -0.86 6.67
C LEU A 671 -44.57 -1.46 6.04
N CYS A 672 -44.41 -1.40 4.71
CA CYS A 672 -43.19 -1.88 4.04
C CYS A 672 -41.94 -1.18 4.57
N ASN A 673 -41.98 0.15 4.74
CA ASN A 673 -40.84 0.92 5.25
C ASN A 673 -40.49 0.53 6.69
N LEU A 674 -41.48 0.49 7.58
CA LEU A 674 -41.27 0.13 9.00
C LEU A 674 -40.78 -1.31 9.17
N LEU A 675 -41.36 -2.26 8.43
CA LEU A 675 -40.96 -3.67 8.51
C LEU A 675 -39.55 -3.86 7.97
N TYR A 676 -39.23 -3.33 6.79
CA TYR A 676 -37.88 -3.38 6.23
C TYR A 676 -36.86 -2.70 7.15
N LYS A 677 -37.20 -1.55 7.74
CA LYS A 677 -36.32 -0.78 8.64
C LYS A 677 -35.97 -1.53 9.93
N ASN A 678 -36.93 -2.27 10.50
CA ASN A 678 -36.74 -2.93 11.80
C ASN A 678 -36.35 -4.41 11.70
N TYR A 679 -36.75 -5.11 10.63
CA TYR A 679 -36.56 -6.57 10.50
C TYR A 679 -35.64 -6.98 9.35
N GLY A 680 -35.16 -6.04 8.54
CA GLY A 680 -34.23 -6.31 7.43
C GLY A 680 -34.91 -6.70 6.12
N THR A 681 -36.00 -7.45 6.18
CA THR A 681 -36.89 -7.73 5.03
C THR A 681 -38.35 -7.51 5.42
N THR A 682 -39.20 -7.17 4.45
CA THR A 682 -40.65 -7.04 4.68
C THR A 682 -41.24 -8.38 5.13
N MET A 683 -40.80 -9.50 4.54
CA MET A 683 -41.24 -10.85 4.90
C MET A 683 -40.97 -11.19 6.38
N ALA A 684 -39.74 -10.94 6.86
CA ALA A 684 -39.38 -11.16 8.26
C ALA A 684 -40.24 -10.31 9.21
N GLY A 685 -40.54 -9.08 8.81
CA GLY A 685 -41.43 -8.21 9.56
C GLY A 685 -42.88 -8.68 9.59
N LEU A 686 -43.43 -9.12 8.46
CA LEU A 686 -44.80 -9.65 8.39
C LEU A 686 -44.98 -10.86 9.31
N ARG A 687 -44.00 -11.78 9.34
CA ARG A 687 -43.98 -12.91 10.27
C ARG A 687 -43.87 -12.47 11.73
N ALA A 688 -43.10 -11.42 12.02
CA ALA A 688 -42.95 -10.91 13.39
C ALA A 688 -44.24 -10.30 13.94
N ILE A 689 -44.99 -9.59 13.11
CA ILE A 689 -46.23 -8.92 13.52
C ILE A 689 -47.45 -9.86 13.51
N GLY A 690 -47.30 -11.13 13.14
CA GLY A 690 -48.33 -12.17 13.29
C GLY A 690 -49.02 -12.62 12.01
N TYR A 691 -48.60 -12.18 10.81
CA TYR A 691 -49.08 -12.78 9.57
C TYR A 691 -48.43 -14.15 9.36
N ASP A 692 -49.24 -15.15 9.00
CA ASP A 692 -48.79 -16.51 8.68
C ASP A 692 -49.03 -16.78 7.20
N PHE A 693 -47.99 -17.25 6.50
CA PHE A 693 -48.02 -17.58 5.08
C PHE A 693 -46.85 -18.50 4.73
N ASP A 694 -47.01 -19.27 3.66
CA ASP A 694 -46.00 -20.18 3.14
C ASP A 694 -44.85 -19.42 2.45
N TYR A 695 -43.61 -19.80 2.77
CA TYR A 695 -42.42 -19.11 2.27
C TYR A 695 -42.17 -19.38 0.77
N ASP A 696 -42.45 -20.59 0.30
CA ASP A 696 -42.28 -20.94 -1.12
C ASP A 696 -43.33 -20.24 -1.98
N GLU A 697 -44.58 -20.13 -1.50
CA GLU A 697 -45.62 -19.33 -2.16
C GLU A 697 -45.22 -17.85 -2.22
N TYR A 698 -44.73 -17.29 -1.11
CA TYR A 698 -44.27 -15.90 -1.06
C TYR A 698 -43.14 -15.65 -2.06
N HIS A 699 -42.09 -16.47 -2.05
CA HIS A 699 -40.95 -16.33 -2.96
C HIS A 699 -41.34 -16.55 -4.43
N SER A 700 -42.20 -17.54 -4.71
CA SER A 700 -42.74 -17.76 -6.06
C SER A 700 -43.53 -16.55 -6.57
N PHE A 701 -44.36 -15.93 -5.72
CA PHE A 701 -45.12 -14.74 -6.08
C PHE A 701 -44.20 -13.52 -6.29
N VAL A 702 -43.29 -13.27 -5.35
CA VAL A 702 -42.46 -12.07 -5.33
C VAL A 702 -41.33 -12.14 -6.35
N HIS A 703 -40.57 -13.23 -6.38
CA HIS A 703 -39.41 -13.38 -7.26
C HIS A 703 -39.72 -14.10 -8.59
N GLY A 704 -40.77 -14.91 -8.66
CA GLY A 704 -41.16 -15.62 -9.89
C GLY A 704 -41.62 -14.69 -11.02
N ARG A 705 -42.16 -13.52 -10.67
CA ARG A 705 -42.71 -12.50 -11.58
C ARG A 705 -41.72 -11.40 -11.99
N LEU A 706 -40.45 -11.49 -11.58
CA LEU A 706 -39.48 -10.44 -11.86
C LEU A 706 -39.08 -10.38 -13.35
N PRO A 707 -38.79 -9.17 -13.89
CA PRO A 707 -38.39 -8.98 -15.28
C PRO A 707 -36.91 -9.33 -15.48
N TYR A 708 -36.55 -10.61 -15.39
CA TYR A 708 -35.15 -11.08 -15.49
C TYR A 708 -34.51 -10.79 -16.86
N GLU A 709 -35.29 -10.43 -17.88
CA GLU A 709 -34.82 -9.94 -19.18
C GLU A 709 -34.07 -8.62 -19.11
N ASN A 710 -34.28 -7.85 -18.03
CA ASN A 710 -33.52 -6.62 -17.76
C ASN A 710 -32.09 -6.93 -17.31
N LEU A 711 -31.82 -8.12 -16.77
CA LEU A 711 -30.47 -8.58 -16.48
C LEU A 711 -29.82 -9.06 -17.77
N LYS A 712 -28.69 -8.43 -18.13
CA LYS A 712 -27.87 -8.79 -19.29
C LYS A 712 -26.57 -9.45 -18.82
N PRO A 713 -25.97 -10.35 -19.64
CA PRO A 713 -24.65 -10.89 -19.33
C PRO A 713 -23.62 -9.79 -19.12
N ASP A 714 -22.81 -9.93 -18.09
CA ASP A 714 -21.76 -8.97 -17.74
C ASP A 714 -20.37 -9.62 -17.89
N PRO A 715 -19.81 -9.63 -19.11
CA PRO A 715 -18.52 -10.27 -19.36
C PRO A 715 -17.36 -9.55 -18.65
N VAL A 716 -17.52 -8.26 -18.33
CA VAL A 716 -16.48 -7.48 -17.64
C VAL A 716 -16.45 -7.90 -16.18
N LEU A 717 -17.59 -7.90 -15.49
CA LEU A 717 -17.68 -8.39 -14.12
C LEU A 717 -17.27 -9.86 -14.02
N ARG A 718 -17.69 -10.70 -14.98
CA ARG A 718 -17.25 -12.09 -15.06
C ARG A 718 -15.72 -12.20 -15.13
N SER A 719 -15.07 -11.44 -16.01
CA SER A 719 -13.62 -11.42 -16.12
C SER A 719 -12.94 -10.94 -14.83
N ILE A 720 -13.52 -9.97 -14.12
CA ILE A 720 -13.01 -9.49 -12.83
C ILE A 720 -13.10 -10.61 -11.79
N LEU A 721 -14.27 -11.23 -11.63
CA LEU A 721 -14.51 -12.28 -10.63
C LEU A 721 -13.66 -13.53 -10.87
N LEU A 722 -13.50 -13.96 -12.12
CA LEU A 722 -12.62 -15.09 -12.48
C LEU A 722 -11.14 -14.78 -12.28
N SER A 723 -10.75 -13.51 -12.39
CA SER A 723 -9.35 -13.11 -12.15
C SER A 723 -8.97 -13.06 -10.67
N LEU A 724 -9.91 -13.23 -9.74
CA LEU A 724 -9.65 -13.21 -8.29
C LEU A 724 -9.23 -14.62 -7.80
N PRO A 725 -8.01 -14.79 -7.25
CA PRO A 725 -7.51 -16.07 -6.76
C PRO A 725 -7.98 -16.39 -5.32
N ILE A 726 -9.19 -15.98 -4.95
CA ILE A 726 -9.76 -16.11 -3.60
C ILE A 726 -11.12 -16.81 -3.70
N ARG A 727 -11.49 -17.60 -2.68
CA ARG A 727 -12.80 -18.24 -2.56
C ARG A 727 -13.92 -17.20 -2.60
N LYS A 728 -14.99 -17.46 -3.37
CA LYS A 728 -16.11 -16.52 -3.58
C LYS A 728 -17.44 -17.18 -3.27
N LEU A 729 -18.25 -16.56 -2.43
CA LEU A 729 -19.58 -17.05 -2.04
C LEU A 729 -20.63 -15.95 -2.17
N ILE A 730 -21.85 -16.34 -2.53
CA ILE A 730 -23.02 -15.44 -2.47
C ILE A 730 -23.64 -15.53 -1.09
N PHE A 731 -24.03 -14.38 -0.54
CA PHE A 731 -24.84 -14.28 0.67
C PHE A 731 -25.98 -13.29 0.46
N THR A 732 -27.16 -13.80 0.10
CA THR A 732 -28.37 -13.01 -0.17
C THR A 732 -29.49 -13.31 0.84
N ASN A 733 -30.38 -12.35 1.06
CA ASN A 733 -31.63 -12.57 1.78
C ASN A 733 -32.74 -13.18 0.89
N ALA A 734 -32.51 -13.30 -0.43
CA ALA A 734 -33.44 -13.92 -1.37
C ALA A 734 -33.39 -15.45 -1.30
N ASP A 735 -34.37 -16.11 -1.94
CA ASP A 735 -34.41 -17.55 -2.11
C ASP A 735 -33.42 -18.04 -3.18
N ARG A 736 -33.15 -19.34 -3.16
CA ARG A 736 -32.18 -19.99 -4.05
C ARG A 736 -32.57 -19.90 -5.53
N VAL A 737 -33.86 -19.97 -5.85
CA VAL A 737 -34.35 -19.94 -7.24
C VAL A 737 -34.07 -18.57 -7.86
N HIS A 738 -34.35 -17.50 -7.11
CA HIS A 738 -34.00 -16.14 -7.51
C HIS A 738 -32.49 -16.00 -7.76
N ALA A 739 -31.67 -16.42 -6.80
CA ALA A 739 -30.22 -16.27 -6.87
C ALA A 739 -29.61 -16.95 -8.11
N ILE A 740 -30.00 -18.19 -8.39
CA ILE A 740 -29.54 -18.94 -9.56
C ILE A 740 -30.00 -18.27 -10.86
N LYS A 741 -31.24 -17.80 -10.91
CA LYS A 741 -31.79 -17.17 -12.13
C LYS A 741 -31.10 -15.84 -12.43
N ALA A 742 -30.80 -15.03 -11.42
CA ALA A 742 -30.04 -13.80 -11.56
C ALA A 742 -28.60 -14.07 -12.05
N LEU A 743 -27.87 -14.99 -11.39
CA LEU A 743 -26.51 -15.36 -11.77
C LEU A 743 -26.42 -15.90 -13.21
N ARG A 744 -27.37 -16.74 -13.62
CA ARG A 744 -27.44 -17.27 -14.99
C ARG A 744 -27.64 -16.16 -16.02
N ARG A 745 -28.52 -15.20 -15.74
CA ARG A 745 -28.76 -14.07 -16.65
C ARG A 745 -27.57 -13.11 -16.76
N LEU A 746 -26.81 -12.95 -15.67
CA LEU A 746 -25.57 -12.18 -15.64
C LEU A 746 -24.37 -12.94 -16.23
N GLY A 747 -24.48 -14.26 -16.42
CA GLY A 747 -23.38 -15.11 -16.87
C GLY A 747 -22.30 -15.32 -15.81
N LEU A 748 -22.68 -15.35 -14.53
CA LEU A 748 -21.75 -15.44 -13.38
C LEU A 748 -21.90 -16.73 -12.57
N GLU A 749 -22.68 -17.69 -13.04
CA GLU A 749 -23.00 -18.94 -12.35
C GLU A 749 -21.79 -19.82 -12.02
N ASP A 750 -20.71 -19.70 -12.79
CA ASP A 750 -19.45 -20.42 -12.59
C ASP A 750 -18.40 -19.64 -11.77
N CYS A 751 -18.73 -18.42 -11.33
CA CYS A 751 -17.79 -17.54 -10.61
C CYS A 751 -17.80 -17.76 -9.09
N PHE A 752 -18.81 -18.44 -8.53
CA PHE A 752 -19.03 -18.59 -7.09
C PHE A 752 -19.07 -20.07 -6.70
N GLU A 753 -18.45 -20.41 -5.57
CA GLU A 753 -18.39 -21.79 -5.05
C GLU A 753 -19.73 -22.24 -4.44
N GLY A 754 -20.50 -21.30 -3.89
CA GLY A 754 -21.72 -21.60 -3.15
C GLY A 754 -22.60 -20.37 -2.91
N ILE A 755 -23.84 -20.63 -2.53
CA ILE A 755 -24.88 -19.63 -2.28
C ILE A 755 -25.47 -19.87 -0.89
N ILE A 756 -25.33 -18.89 0.00
CA ILE A 756 -26.03 -18.78 1.27
C ILE A 756 -27.26 -17.90 1.00
N CYS A 757 -28.44 -18.50 1.11
CA CYS A 757 -29.73 -17.88 0.78
C CYS A 757 -30.74 -18.11 1.91
N PHE A 758 -31.99 -17.71 1.70
CA PHE A 758 -33.07 -17.86 2.67
C PHE A 758 -33.16 -19.29 3.23
N GLU A 759 -33.18 -20.29 2.36
CA GLU A 759 -33.33 -21.71 2.70
C GLU A 759 -32.12 -22.24 3.49
N THR A 760 -30.92 -21.72 3.19
CA THR A 760 -29.69 -22.06 3.94
C THR A 760 -29.78 -21.63 5.40
N LEU A 761 -30.36 -20.45 5.66
CA LEU A 761 -30.49 -19.91 7.01
C LEU A 761 -31.76 -20.36 7.75
N ASN A 762 -32.81 -20.71 7.00
CA ASN A 762 -34.13 -21.06 7.50
C ASN A 762 -34.57 -22.44 6.96
N PRO A 763 -33.87 -23.52 7.32
CA PRO A 763 -34.21 -24.85 6.84
C PRO A 763 -35.61 -25.25 7.32
N THR A 764 -36.53 -25.44 6.38
CA THR A 764 -37.84 -26.06 6.64
C THR A 764 -37.67 -27.58 6.62
N HIS A 765 -38.14 -28.29 7.65
CA HIS A 765 -38.13 -29.77 7.68
C HIS A 765 -38.91 -30.33 6.48
N LYS A 766 -38.22 -30.60 5.37
CA LYS A 766 -38.63 -31.45 4.25
C LYS A 766 -37.49 -31.56 3.21
N SER A 767 -36.41 -32.25 3.58
CA SER A 767 -35.57 -33.03 2.65
C SER A 767 -34.51 -33.80 3.45
N THR A 768 -34.35 -35.08 3.11
CA THR A 768 -33.67 -36.16 3.83
C THR A 768 -32.17 -36.30 3.55
N ALA A 769 -31.47 -36.85 4.56
CA ALA A 769 -30.23 -37.64 4.55
C ALA A 769 -28.86 -36.93 4.36
N SER A 770 -28.10 -36.73 5.45
CA SER A 770 -26.99 -37.60 5.89
C SER A 770 -26.21 -36.97 7.07
N ASP A 771 -26.11 -37.78 8.14
CA ASP A 771 -25.16 -37.83 9.27
C ASP A 771 -24.06 -36.75 9.38
N ASP A 772 -24.16 -35.93 10.42
CA ASP A 772 -23.14 -35.87 11.50
C ASP A 772 -23.68 -35.02 12.66
N GLU A 773 -23.64 -35.60 13.86
CA GLU A 773 -24.10 -35.05 15.13
C GLU A 773 -23.20 -33.89 15.58
N ASP A 774 -23.80 -32.72 15.81
CA ASP A 774 -23.35 -31.76 16.83
C ASP A 774 -24.57 -30.92 17.23
N ASP A 775 -25.27 -31.42 18.24
CA ASP A 775 -26.43 -30.78 18.87
C ASP A 775 -26.06 -29.41 19.45
N ILE A 776 -26.66 -28.35 18.89
CA ILE A 776 -26.84 -27.08 19.59
C ILE A 776 -28.34 -26.85 19.72
N GLU A 777 -28.79 -26.79 20.97
CA GLU A 777 -30.18 -26.60 21.40
C GLU A 777 -30.96 -25.62 20.52
N PHE A 778 -31.99 -26.16 19.89
CA PHE A 778 -33.03 -25.42 19.21
C PHE A 778 -33.90 -24.70 20.25
N LEU A 779 -33.65 -23.42 20.49
CA LEU A 779 -34.58 -22.51 21.19
C LEU A 779 -35.81 -22.28 20.30
N GLY A 780 -36.66 -23.31 20.17
CA GLY A 780 -37.78 -23.27 19.26
C GLY A 780 -38.62 -24.55 19.20
N SER A 781 -38.69 -25.35 20.25
CA SER A 781 -39.83 -26.26 20.38
C SER A 781 -40.27 -26.36 21.83
N THR A 782 -41.59 -26.32 22.03
CA THR A 782 -42.33 -26.33 23.30
C THR A 782 -42.43 -25.01 24.07
N GLN A 783 -43.03 -24.00 23.45
CA GLN A 783 -44.15 -23.32 24.11
C GLN A 783 -45.29 -23.15 23.11
N SER A 784 -46.34 -23.95 23.29
CA SER A 784 -47.70 -23.53 22.95
C SER A 784 -48.04 -22.34 23.86
N SER A 785 -47.46 -21.18 23.60
CA SER A 785 -47.98 -19.95 24.17
C SER A 785 -49.21 -19.59 23.34
N THR A 786 -50.32 -19.45 24.02
CA THR A 786 -51.55 -18.84 23.53
C THR A 786 -51.22 -17.46 22.97
N ALA A 787 -50.78 -17.39 21.73
CA ALA A 787 -50.64 -16.14 20.99
C ALA A 787 -52.04 -15.71 20.57
N SER A 788 -52.48 -14.58 21.10
CA SER A 788 -53.60 -13.84 20.55
C SER A 788 -53.48 -13.79 19.02
N ASN A 789 -54.52 -14.16 18.28
CA ASN A 789 -54.65 -13.96 16.83
C ASN A 789 -54.65 -12.48 16.40
N GLU A 790 -54.15 -11.57 17.25
CA GLU A 790 -54.10 -10.15 17.00
C GLU A 790 -52.78 -9.80 16.29
N ILE A 791 -52.91 -9.26 15.09
CA ILE A 791 -51.80 -8.71 14.32
C ILE A 791 -51.27 -7.49 15.06
N PHE A 792 -49.96 -7.46 15.34
CA PHE A 792 -49.31 -6.35 16.02
C PHE A 792 -49.31 -5.08 15.14
N ASP A 793 -49.95 -4.02 15.61
CA ASP A 793 -50.02 -2.74 14.91
C ASP A 793 -48.73 -1.92 15.08
N ILE A 794 -47.75 -2.22 14.22
CA ILE A 794 -46.45 -1.53 14.21
C ILE A 794 -46.56 -0.04 13.85
N ILE A 795 -47.57 0.35 13.06
CA ILE A 795 -47.77 1.75 12.67
C ILE A 795 -48.20 2.55 13.91
N ARG A 796 -49.16 2.04 14.68
CA ARG A 796 -49.60 2.66 15.93
C ARG A 796 -48.47 2.68 16.97
N TYR A 797 -47.68 1.61 17.08
CA TYR A 797 -46.54 1.53 18.00
C TYR A 797 -45.54 2.68 17.80
N PHE A 798 -45.23 3.04 16.55
CA PHE A 798 -44.33 4.17 16.26
C PHE A 798 -45.01 5.54 16.20
N SER A 799 -46.34 5.58 16.15
CA SER A 799 -47.12 6.83 16.11
C SER A 799 -47.51 7.35 17.51
N ASP A 800 -47.54 6.48 18.53
CA ASP A 800 -47.91 6.84 19.90
C ASP A 800 -46.68 6.88 20.85
N PRO A 801 -46.26 8.05 21.34
CA PRO A 801 -45.09 8.20 22.21
C PRO A 801 -45.25 7.55 23.60
N ASN A 802 -46.45 7.11 24.01
CA ASN A 802 -46.70 6.51 25.31
C ASN A 802 -46.57 4.98 25.36
N ILE A 803 -46.39 4.30 24.20
CA ILE A 803 -46.36 2.83 24.09
C ILE A 803 -44.92 2.25 24.17
N GLY A 804 -43.90 3.11 24.21
CA GLY A 804 -42.47 2.76 24.03
C GLY A 804 -41.77 1.90 25.09
N SER A 805 -42.49 1.17 25.96
CA SER A 805 -41.93 0.29 26.98
C SER A 805 -42.02 -1.21 26.67
N SER A 806 -42.82 -1.64 25.68
CA SER A 806 -42.81 -3.01 25.15
C SER A 806 -41.92 -3.09 23.91
N GLY A 807 -40.92 -3.98 23.89
CA GLY A 807 -40.05 -4.17 22.72
C GLY A 807 -40.81 -4.68 21.48
N LEU A 808 -40.25 -4.50 20.29
CA LEU A 808 -40.80 -5.04 19.05
C LEU A 808 -40.89 -6.59 19.09
N PRO A 809 -41.93 -7.21 18.50
CA PRO A 809 -42.03 -8.66 18.37
C PRO A 809 -40.81 -9.25 17.66
N LYS A 810 -40.35 -10.43 18.08
CA LYS A 810 -39.23 -11.13 17.44
C LYS A 810 -39.70 -11.85 16.18
N THR A 811 -38.90 -11.81 15.11
CA THR A 811 -39.18 -12.58 13.90
C THR A 811 -38.62 -14.01 14.01
N PRO A 812 -39.32 -15.03 13.49
CA PRO A 812 -38.76 -16.38 13.34
C PRO A 812 -37.78 -16.49 12.15
N ILE A 813 -37.73 -15.48 11.26
CA ILE A 813 -36.89 -15.51 10.06
C ILE A 813 -35.50 -14.97 10.37
N VAL A 814 -34.48 -15.79 10.11
CA VAL A 814 -33.07 -15.44 10.22
C VAL A 814 -32.60 -14.84 8.90
N CYS A 815 -32.32 -13.54 8.88
CA CYS A 815 -31.81 -12.82 7.71
C CYS A 815 -30.96 -11.59 8.10
N LYS A 816 -30.18 -11.04 7.15
CA LYS A 816 -29.44 -9.77 7.35
C LYS A 816 -30.45 -8.62 7.59
N PRO A 817 -30.20 -7.67 8.52
CA PRO A 817 -28.93 -7.33 9.17
C PRO A 817 -28.69 -7.99 10.54
N LEU A 818 -29.43 -9.04 10.94
CA LEU A 818 -29.22 -9.66 12.26
C LEU A 818 -27.78 -10.21 12.37
N GLU A 819 -27.06 -9.87 13.43
CA GLU A 819 -25.67 -10.33 13.65
C GLU A 819 -25.61 -11.86 13.71
N TYR A 820 -26.55 -12.48 14.43
CA TYR A 820 -26.72 -13.93 14.47
C TYR A 820 -26.93 -14.56 13.07
N ALA A 821 -27.61 -13.88 12.14
CA ALA A 821 -27.78 -14.40 10.78
C ALA A 821 -26.46 -14.43 10.01
N ILE A 822 -25.60 -13.42 10.22
CA ILE A 822 -24.25 -13.36 9.64
C ILE A 822 -23.36 -14.42 10.29
N GLU A 823 -23.37 -14.55 11.62
CA GLU A 823 -22.61 -15.59 12.33
C GLU A 823 -23.01 -16.99 11.90
N LYS A 824 -24.31 -17.27 11.76
CA LYS A 824 -24.83 -18.54 11.26
C LYS A 824 -24.37 -18.80 9.83
N ALA A 825 -24.41 -17.80 8.94
CA ALA A 825 -23.90 -17.91 7.58
C ALA A 825 -22.40 -18.25 7.55
N LEU A 826 -21.59 -17.59 8.37
CA LEU A 826 -20.15 -17.85 8.48
C LEU A 826 -19.86 -19.27 8.98
N LYS A 827 -20.63 -19.74 9.97
CA LYS A 827 -20.51 -21.11 10.49
C LYS A 827 -20.87 -22.14 9.43
N ILE A 828 -22.00 -21.99 8.73
CA ILE A 828 -22.44 -22.92 7.69
C ILE A 828 -21.42 -23.03 6.56
N ALA A 829 -20.78 -21.93 6.17
CA ALA A 829 -19.83 -21.91 5.07
C ALA A 829 -18.36 -22.13 5.48
N ASN A 830 -18.11 -22.40 6.77
CA ASN A 830 -16.78 -22.54 7.37
C ASN A 830 -15.86 -21.36 7.03
N ILE A 831 -16.31 -20.15 7.35
CA ILE A 831 -15.65 -18.89 7.02
C ILE A 831 -15.14 -18.20 8.29
N ASN A 832 -13.88 -17.76 8.29
CA ASN A 832 -13.35 -16.91 9.36
C ASN A 832 -13.71 -15.43 9.10
N PRO A 833 -14.43 -14.75 10.03
CA PRO A 833 -14.82 -13.36 9.84
C PRO A 833 -13.63 -12.40 9.65
N HIS A 834 -12.52 -12.63 10.34
CA HIS A 834 -11.38 -11.71 10.34
C HIS A 834 -10.54 -11.75 9.05
N SER A 835 -10.71 -12.78 8.24
CA SER A 835 -10.07 -12.95 6.93
C SER A 835 -11.07 -12.90 5.78
N THR A 836 -12.28 -12.37 6.00
CA THR A 836 -13.32 -12.31 4.97
C THR A 836 -13.70 -10.88 4.62
N LEU A 837 -13.82 -10.62 3.32
CA LEU A 837 -14.29 -9.35 2.79
C LEU A 837 -15.74 -9.47 2.32
N PHE A 838 -16.63 -8.67 2.90
CA PHE A 838 -18.07 -8.67 2.66
C PHE A 838 -18.51 -7.48 1.80
N PHE A 839 -19.00 -7.76 0.59
CA PHE A 839 -19.50 -6.79 -0.38
C PHE A 839 -21.01 -6.65 -0.25
N GLU A 840 -21.46 -5.43 0.01
CA GLU A 840 -22.88 -5.17 0.25
C GLU A 840 -23.28 -3.73 -0.11
N ASP A 841 -24.51 -3.50 -0.57
CA ASP A 841 -25.08 -2.18 -0.85
C ASP A 841 -25.75 -1.54 0.40
N SER A 842 -26.26 -2.37 1.32
CA SER A 842 -26.98 -1.89 2.51
C SER A 842 -26.03 -1.51 3.65
N VAL A 843 -26.10 -0.24 4.05
CA VAL A 843 -25.34 0.31 5.18
C VAL A 843 -25.61 -0.46 6.49
N ARG A 844 -26.83 -0.96 6.70
CA ARG A 844 -27.20 -1.71 7.90
C ARG A 844 -26.53 -3.08 7.93
N ASN A 845 -26.53 -3.77 6.78
CA ASN A 845 -25.87 -5.07 6.65
C ASN A 845 -24.34 -4.94 6.82
N ILE A 846 -23.75 -3.90 6.22
CA ILE A 846 -22.32 -3.56 6.41
C ILE A 846 -21.99 -3.32 7.88
N GLN A 847 -22.80 -2.53 8.59
CA GLN A 847 -22.56 -2.25 10.01
C GLN A 847 -22.64 -3.50 10.88
N SER A 848 -23.59 -4.40 10.63
CA SER A 848 -23.68 -5.68 11.34
C SER A 848 -22.53 -6.61 11.01
N GLY A 849 -22.17 -6.74 9.73
CA GLY A 849 -21.01 -7.54 9.31
C GLY A 849 -19.72 -7.06 9.96
N LYS A 850 -19.55 -5.73 10.07
CA LYS A 850 -18.40 -5.13 10.75
C LYS A 850 -18.34 -5.48 12.24
N ARG A 851 -19.49 -5.56 12.93
CA ARG A 851 -19.56 -5.92 14.36
C ARG A 851 -19.25 -7.39 14.59
N VAL A 852 -19.63 -8.27 13.65
CA VAL A 852 -19.27 -9.71 13.66
C VAL A 852 -17.78 -9.94 13.33
N GLY A 853 -17.05 -8.91 12.88
CA GLY A 853 -15.61 -8.96 12.65
C GLY A 853 -15.19 -9.03 11.17
N LEU A 854 -16.14 -8.95 10.24
CA LEU A 854 -15.87 -8.91 8.79
C LEU A 854 -15.18 -7.61 8.38
N HIS A 855 -14.34 -7.68 7.36
CA HIS A 855 -13.97 -6.51 6.58
C HIS A 855 -15.08 -6.22 5.57
N THR A 856 -15.39 -4.95 5.33
CA THR A 856 -16.65 -4.57 4.66
C THR A 856 -16.47 -3.58 3.52
N VAL A 857 -17.16 -3.81 2.41
CA VAL A 857 -17.13 -2.98 1.19
C VAL A 857 -18.55 -2.56 0.84
N LEU A 858 -18.81 -1.27 0.96
CA LEU A 858 -20.10 -0.69 0.58
C LEU A 858 -20.16 -0.43 -0.94
N ILE A 859 -21.08 -1.06 -1.65
CA ILE A 859 -21.31 -0.86 -3.09
C ILE A 859 -22.33 0.26 -3.34
N GLY A 860 -22.20 0.96 -4.48
CA GLY A 860 -23.13 1.99 -4.92
C GLY A 860 -22.90 3.38 -4.32
N LYS A 861 -21.84 3.59 -3.52
CA LYS A 861 -21.52 4.90 -2.91
C LYS A 861 -20.03 5.25 -3.01
N SER A 862 -19.76 6.52 -3.28
CA SER A 862 -18.40 7.07 -3.39
C SER A 862 -17.79 7.51 -2.06
N GLN A 863 -18.63 7.71 -1.04
CA GLN A 863 -18.22 8.16 0.28
C GLN A 863 -18.34 7.03 1.29
N ARG A 864 -17.25 6.81 2.03
CA ARG A 864 -17.20 5.87 3.13
C ARG A 864 -18.11 6.31 4.28
N VAL A 865 -19.01 5.43 4.70
CA VAL A 865 -19.89 5.62 5.87
C VAL A 865 -19.26 5.03 7.14
N LYS A 866 -19.67 5.52 8.31
CA LYS A 866 -19.22 4.99 9.60
C LYS A 866 -19.68 3.53 9.74
N GLY A 867 -18.71 2.62 9.81
CA GLY A 867 -18.94 1.17 9.88
C GLY A 867 -18.57 0.38 8.62
N ALA A 868 -18.26 1.04 7.50
CA ALA A 868 -17.69 0.38 6.31
C ALA A 868 -16.16 0.51 6.29
N ASP A 869 -15.41 -0.45 5.75
CA ASP A 869 -13.96 -0.33 5.53
C ASP A 869 -13.64 0.35 4.20
N TYR A 870 -14.36 -0.05 3.16
CA TYR A 870 -14.27 0.49 1.80
C TYR A 870 -15.65 0.97 1.33
N ALA A 871 -15.67 1.88 0.36
CA ALA A 871 -16.87 2.26 -0.37
C ALA A 871 -16.50 2.45 -1.84
N ILE A 872 -17.24 1.79 -2.73
CA ILE A 872 -17.02 1.81 -4.18
C ILE A 872 -18.32 2.10 -4.91
N GLU A 873 -18.27 2.94 -5.94
CA GLU A 873 -19.47 3.33 -6.71
C GLU A 873 -20.02 2.17 -7.53
N SER A 874 -19.15 1.28 -8.02
CA SER A 874 -19.52 0.09 -8.78
C SER A 874 -18.59 -1.06 -8.43
N ILE A 875 -19.14 -2.28 -8.44
CA ILE A 875 -18.38 -3.53 -8.28
C ILE A 875 -17.29 -3.69 -9.35
N HIS A 876 -17.43 -3.02 -10.50
CA HIS A 876 -16.45 -2.99 -11.59
C HIS A 876 -15.14 -2.29 -11.22
N ASN A 877 -15.17 -1.39 -10.23
CA ASN A 877 -14.00 -0.67 -9.75
C ASN A 877 -13.19 -1.47 -8.72
N LEU A 878 -13.51 -2.75 -8.50
CA LEU A 878 -12.88 -3.57 -7.47
C LEU A 878 -11.35 -3.60 -7.58
N ARG A 879 -10.83 -3.70 -8.80
CA ARG A 879 -9.37 -3.71 -9.07
C ARG A 879 -8.69 -2.38 -8.73
N GLU A 880 -9.38 -1.26 -8.88
CA GLU A 880 -8.84 0.07 -8.57
C GLU A 880 -8.97 0.39 -7.08
N ALA A 881 -10.08 -0.01 -6.47
CA ALA A 881 -10.41 0.31 -5.09
C ALA A 881 -9.71 -0.60 -4.08
N ILE A 882 -9.57 -1.89 -4.41
CA ILE A 882 -9.00 -2.91 -3.55
C ILE A 882 -8.01 -3.77 -4.37
N PRO A 883 -6.91 -3.16 -4.89
CA PRO A 883 -5.93 -3.88 -5.71
C PRO A 883 -5.28 -5.04 -4.94
N GLU A 884 -5.26 -4.96 -3.60
CA GLU A 884 -4.74 -5.99 -2.70
C GLU A 884 -5.38 -7.37 -2.87
N LEU A 885 -6.61 -7.47 -3.41
CA LEU A 885 -7.23 -8.76 -3.74
C LEU A 885 -6.52 -9.52 -4.87
N TRP A 886 -5.66 -8.83 -5.63
CA TRP A 886 -4.76 -9.39 -6.64
C TRP A 886 -3.29 -9.35 -6.21
N GLU A 887 -2.97 -8.84 -5.01
CA GLU A 887 -1.60 -8.63 -4.53
C GLU A 887 -0.96 -9.85 -3.85
N ALA A 888 -1.62 -11.02 -3.83
CA ALA A 888 -0.95 -12.28 -3.51
C ALA A 888 0.31 -12.51 -4.39
N GLU A 889 0.45 -11.78 -5.51
CA GLU A 889 1.65 -11.78 -6.35
C GLU A 889 2.66 -10.63 -6.07
N LYS A 890 2.41 -9.63 -5.21
CA LYS A 890 3.23 -8.38 -5.22
C LYS A 890 3.62 -7.71 -3.90
N ALA A 891 3.23 -8.21 -2.72
CA ALA A 891 3.51 -7.51 -1.46
C ALA A 891 4.70 -8.09 -0.66
N ALA A 892 5.91 -7.93 -1.18
CA ALA A 892 7.13 -7.94 -0.36
C ALA A 892 7.52 -6.48 -0.05
N GLU A 893 7.03 -5.92 1.06
CA GLU A 893 7.65 -4.80 1.82
C GLU A 893 6.67 -4.29 2.92
N VAL A 894 6.54 -5.01 4.05
CA VAL A 894 6.08 -4.41 5.32
C VAL A 894 6.85 -5.01 6.49
N LYS A 895 7.58 -4.15 7.22
CA LYS A 895 8.26 -4.47 8.49
C LYS A 895 7.26 -4.82 9.58
N TYR A 896 7.43 -5.96 10.23
CA TYR A 896 6.86 -6.26 11.54
C TYR A 896 7.94 -6.42 12.62
N SER A 897 7.53 -6.14 13.86
CA SER A 897 8.33 -6.08 15.08
C SER A 897 8.84 -7.45 15.52
N GLY A 898 10.05 -7.46 16.09
CA GLY A 898 10.79 -8.67 16.46
C GLY A 898 10.02 -9.63 17.35
N VAL A 899 9.68 -10.76 16.75
CA VAL A 899 9.34 -12.04 17.39
C VAL A 899 10.11 -13.09 16.58
N ALA A 900 10.73 -14.06 17.25
CA ALA A 900 11.40 -15.17 16.57
C ALA A 900 10.41 -15.85 15.61
N VAL A 901 10.81 -16.04 14.34
CA VAL A 901 9.95 -16.62 13.32
C VAL A 901 10.29 -18.10 13.15
N GLU A 902 9.27 -18.94 13.31
CA GLU A 902 9.31 -20.38 13.17
C GLU A 902 9.14 -20.79 11.71
N THR A 903 10.00 -21.69 11.20
CA THR A 903 9.79 -22.26 9.86
C THR A 903 10.25 -23.72 9.73
N SER A 904 9.44 -24.57 9.09
CA SER A 904 9.78 -25.94 8.70
C SER A 904 10.50 -25.97 7.36
N VAL A 905 11.65 -26.64 7.29
CA VAL A 905 12.48 -26.79 6.07
C VAL A 905 12.56 -28.26 5.69
N THR A 906 12.10 -28.59 4.48
CA THR A 906 12.38 -29.86 3.79
C THR A 906 13.73 -29.70 3.07
N ALA A 907 14.72 -30.47 3.49
CA ALA A 907 16.10 -30.49 3.01
C ALA A 907 16.25 -31.10 1.61
#